data_AF-A0A6B0XB32-F1
#
_entry.id   AF-A0A6B0XB32-F1
#
_cell.length_a   1.000
_cell.length_b   1.000
_cell.length_c   1.000
_cell.angle_alpha   90.00
_cell.angle_beta   90.00
_cell.angle_gamma   90.00
#
_symmetry.space_group_name_H-M   'P 1'
#
loop_
_entity.id
_entity.type
_entity.pdbx_description
1 polymer ?
#
loop_
_entity_poly.entity_id
_entity_poly.type
_entity_poly.pdbx_seq_one_letter_code
_entity_poly.pdbx_strand_id
1 'polypeptide(L)'
;MSRGIMVLLGMGLGLCNFVWGQDHSLGSNQVVVNTQSHWSHWTFVPGTLDIAPSGEVRPAFVPKDHNAVTDILEHLLRSAGKPESVTILDAIKAGSNEEDIPNLFDGDETTYWEPDPDSPLQDWWFEVDMGRLINATRIGLKFVPEGQGDPFLQFVVLTADNADKGAQIAGIVPTKQVFRTPSENRSQRLFAIDLDGGELVHMVPGRDFEGDMVRFVQVVVTESNGMRGQEVSEGEYETLTGANRGDVVYYKKVGEGEVEIEPEIYEVIDPEVRGTVRYYRRERPRLAELEVYEVGRNISQGLIEDRKGSAESSHEGSAANLLDGEGTYLTFNLTSFVSAGVTFGERFLEFDLGASYWLDTVQMWYNLFAGGGRLSGASFNIYEIQISDGTPAAGGGLIWTAPEQVRGIGRDTESNRFQPIHARFVRVAYPFIDRSVRNEGTKARIREVQLYGEGYHPEVELVSGLIPLGSAKNLISIEWEADTPPGMSVQIQTRTGNEVAEAYRYYDSGGTEVSEGKYAKLGFFKKGRIDTLQVAGSDWSNWSAPYARSGDPIASPSPRQYLLLRARLTTPDPLDAASLHSIRLNFNPPVAQQLQGELDVGVFEHLGAPQEVSLFVKPTFTSQDLGFDEILVRTPPDMSLEFGALRLGSSAQWESGQAEELANVQVMETRSDSLWLRLDRLVKQGGQVDLIEVRFTTALFSPGAVLQAALGNSSLANSWQQVDPADVTELAQSQGLQILASVQDNNVLGDLGIQPDVVTPNGDGVNDALTIDFTVRRLSGTRPVNVRIYDLGGRLVRRLDAQKSLVAGKYVLDSVADDEQGQLVPPR
;
A
#
# COMPACT_ATOMS: atom_id res chain seq x y z
N MET A 1 50.66 48.47 3.26
CA MET A 1 51.64 47.43 3.65
C MET A 1 50.94 46.43 4.56
N SER A 2 51.00 45.17 4.17
CA SER A 2 50.31 44.00 4.72
C SER A 2 50.50 43.81 6.23
N ARG A 3 49.41 43.51 6.95
CA ARG A 3 49.42 42.71 8.17
C ARG A 3 48.40 41.58 8.01
N GLY A 4 48.91 40.38 7.73
CA GLY A 4 48.13 39.16 7.73
C GLY A 4 47.75 38.77 9.16
N ILE A 5 46.46 38.53 9.39
CA ILE A 5 45.94 37.85 10.56
C ILE A 5 45.68 36.40 10.15
N MET A 6 46.44 35.50 10.75
CA MET A 6 46.29 34.07 10.64
C MET A 6 45.11 33.67 11.54
N VAL A 7 43.95 33.40 10.93
CA VAL A 7 42.79 32.82 11.63
C VAL A 7 42.96 31.31 11.64
N LEU A 8 43.19 30.74 12.82
CA LEU A 8 43.10 29.30 13.07
C LEU A 8 41.63 28.88 12.92
N LEU A 9 41.31 28.16 11.84
CA LEU A 9 40.06 27.41 11.72
C LEU A 9 40.17 26.14 12.58
N GLY A 10 39.61 26.19 13.79
CA GLY A 10 39.23 24.99 14.51
C GLY A 10 37.99 24.40 13.86
N MET A 11 38.15 23.30 13.10
CA MET A 11 37.04 22.43 12.70
C MET A 11 36.49 21.74 13.94
N GLY A 12 35.52 22.39 14.61
CA GLY A 12 34.58 21.69 15.48
C GLY A 12 33.60 20.94 14.59
N LEU A 13 33.78 19.62 14.45
CA LEU A 13 32.75 18.70 14.00
C LEU A 13 31.61 18.74 15.03
N GLY A 14 30.71 19.71 14.87
CA GLY A 14 29.43 19.71 15.55
C GLY A 14 28.60 18.58 14.97
N LEU A 15 28.49 17.49 15.72
CA LEU A 15 27.41 16.53 15.59
C LEU A 15 26.10 17.30 15.84
N CYS A 16 25.52 17.86 14.78
CA CYS A 16 24.14 18.30 14.78
C CYS A 16 23.28 17.06 14.93
N ASN A 17 22.92 16.72 16.16
CA ASN A 17 21.78 15.87 16.46
C ASN A 17 20.53 16.60 15.96
N PHE A 18 20.20 16.37 14.70
CA PHE A 18 18.87 16.56 14.19
C PHE A 18 17.96 15.57 14.94
N VAL A 19 17.21 16.05 15.93
CA VAL A 19 16.09 15.31 16.51
C VAL A 19 14.97 15.31 15.46
N TRP A 20 15.07 14.40 14.48
CA TRP A 20 13.95 14.02 13.64
C TRP A 20 13.18 12.93 14.38
N GLY A 21 11.85 12.93 14.25
CA GLY A 21 11.01 11.86 14.82
C GLY A 21 11.57 10.52 14.35
N GLN A 22 11.82 9.62 15.30
CA GLN A 22 12.43 8.34 14.97
C GLN A 22 11.37 7.38 14.43
N ASP A 23 11.65 6.73 13.31
CA ASP A 23 10.82 5.70 12.68
C ASP A 23 10.68 4.42 13.55
N HIS A 24 11.41 4.37 14.66
CA HIS A 24 11.56 3.25 15.58
C HIS A 24 12.14 3.73 16.92
N SER A 25 12.09 2.86 17.93
CA SER A 25 12.86 2.99 19.17
C SER A 25 13.90 1.87 19.27
N LEU A 26 15.17 2.23 19.50
CA LEU A 26 16.26 1.28 19.70
C LEU A 26 16.55 1.07 21.20
N GLY A 27 16.34 -0.15 21.69
CA GLY A 27 16.72 -0.61 23.02
C GLY A 27 18.09 -1.31 23.04
N SER A 28 18.48 -1.84 24.19
CA SER A 28 19.75 -2.58 24.35
C SER A 28 19.76 -3.94 23.65
N ASN A 29 18.59 -4.54 23.47
CA ASN A 29 18.38 -5.89 22.91
C ASN A 29 17.19 -5.97 21.94
N GLN A 30 16.63 -4.83 21.52
CA GLN A 30 15.45 -4.81 20.66
C GLN A 30 15.28 -3.54 19.85
N VAL A 31 14.59 -3.64 18.72
CA VAL A 31 13.99 -2.52 17.98
C VAL A 31 12.47 -2.59 18.16
N VAL A 32 11.81 -1.46 18.41
CA VAL A 32 10.36 -1.38 18.61
C VAL A 32 9.73 -0.32 17.70
N VAL A 33 8.63 -0.67 17.05
CA VAL A 33 7.81 0.21 16.20
C VAL A 33 6.36 0.06 16.66
N ASN A 34 5.77 1.10 17.27
CA ASN A 34 4.49 1.00 17.96
C ASN A 34 3.81 2.36 18.25
N THR A 35 4.24 3.45 17.61
CA THR A 35 3.66 4.79 17.84
C THR A 35 3.26 5.43 16.52
N GLN A 36 2.30 6.34 16.54
CA GLN A 36 1.90 7.12 15.36
C GLN A 36 3.10 7.79 14.69
N SER A 37 4.00 8.37 15.50
CA SER A 37 5.23 9.00 15.00
C SER A 37 6.15 8.00 14.31
N HIS A 38 6.32 6.78 14.85
CA HIS A 38 7.16 5.78 14.20
C HIS A 38 6.60 5.44 12.80
N TRP A 39 5.30 5.15 12.70
CA TRP A 39 4.66 4.77 11.45
C TRP A 39 4.59 5.90 10.43
N SER A 40 4.40 7.15 10.85
CA SER A 40 4.33 8.30 9.94
C SER A 40 5.65 8.61 9.22
N HIS A 41 6.77 8.10 9.72
CA HIS A 41 8.08 8.22 9.07
C HIS A 41 8.43 7.03 8.16
N TRP A 42 7.62 5.97 8.17
CA TRP A 42 7.74 4.89 7.19
C TRP A 42 7.32 5.39 5.81
N THR A 43 7.91 4.79 4.76
CA THR A 43 7.53 5.06 3.38
C THR A 43 6.35 4.18 2.99
N PHE A 44 5.27 4.80 2.53
CA PHE A 44 4.08 4.17 1.97
C PHE A 44 3.43 5.14 0.97
N VAL A 45 2.44 4.67 0.22
CA VAL A 45 1.73 5.53 -0.75
C VAL A 45 0.77 6.47 -0.01
N PRO A 46 0.87 7.81 -0.15
CA PRO A 46 0.00 8.75 0.56
C PRO A 46 -1.49 8.45 0.38
N GLY A 47 -2.27 8.63 1.46
CA GLY A 47 -3.71 8.38 1.46
C GLY A 47 -4.13 6.91 1.52
N THR A 48 -3.19 5.96 1.56
CA THR A 48 -3.52 4.52 1.60
C THR A 48 -3.66 3.94 3.01
N LEU A 49 -3.33 4.70 4.05
CA LEU A 49 -3.33 4.23 5.43
C LEU A 49 -3.93 5.25 6.39
N ASP A 50 -4.68 4.74 7.35
CA ASP A 50 -5.04 5.46 8.57
C ASP A 50 -4.04 5.08 9.67
N ILE A 51 -3.37 6.09 10.24
CA ILE A 51 -2.49 5.91 11.40
C ILE A 51 -3.12 6.60 12.60
N ALA A 52 -3.71 5.81 13.49
CA ALA A 52 -4.40 6.32 14.67
C ALA A 52 -3.41 6.91 15.70
N PRO A 53 -3.85 7.86 16.54
CA PRO A 53 -3.02 8.39 17.64
C PRO A 53 -2.52 7.32 18.62
N SER A 54 -3.22 6.18 18.72
CA SER A 54 -2.82 5.00 19.51
C SER A 54 -1.57 4.29 18.97
N GLY A 55 -1.18 4.53 17.71
CA GLY A 55 -0.14 3.76 17.01
C GLY A 55 -0.68 2.56 16.22
N GLU A 56 -2.00 2.41 16.12
CA GLU A 56 -2.63 1.45 15.20
C GLU A 56 -2.51 1.93 13.75
N VAL A 57 -2.14 1.03 12.86
CA VAL A 57 -2.05 1.24 11.41
C VAL A 57 -3.02 0.31 10.71
N ARG A 58 -3.85 0.84 9.83
CA ARG A 58 -4.75 0.06 8.98
C ARG A 58 -4.84 0.67 7.58
N PRO A 59 -5.22 -0.11 6.55
CA PRO A 59 -5.59 0.46 5.26
C PRO A 59 -6.62 1.58 5.43
N ALA A 60 -6.48 2.67 4.68
CA ALA A 60 -7.50 3.73 4.65
C ALA A 60 -8.74 3.25 3.91
N PHE A 61 -9.90 3.79 4.27
CA PHE A 61 -11.17 3.50 3.60
C PHE A 61 -11.45 4.53 2.50
N VAL A 62 -11.79 4.08 1.30
CA VAL A 62 -12.24 4.94 0.21
C VAL A 62 -13.77 4.98 0.22
N PRO A 63 -14.40 6.13 0.54
CA PRO A 63 -15.85 6.22 0.63
C PRO A 63 -16.52 6.49 -0.72
N LYS A 64 -17.75 5.99 -0.86
CA LYS A 64 -18.76 6.57 -1.75
C LYS A 64 -19.56 7.65 -1.04
N ASP A 65 -20.35 8.41 -1.80
CA ASP A 65 -21.16 9.53 -1.28
C ASP A 65 -20.29 10.53 -0.49
N HIS A 66 -19.28 11.06 -1.18
CA HIS A 66 -18.26 11.94 -0.57
C HIS A 66 -18.67 13.41 -0.68
N ASN A 67 -18.48 14.16 0.41
CA ASN A 67 -18.71 15.61 0.39
C ASN A 67 -17.50 16.34 -0.19
N ALA A 68 -17.57 16.72 -1.47
CA ALA A 68 -16.49 17.31 -2.25
C ALA A 68 -16.01 18.68 -1.75
N VAL A 69 -16.74 19.35 -0.84
CA VAL A 69 -16.27 20.62 -0.25
C VAL A 69 -15.11 20.40 0.73
N THR A 70 -15.02 19.19 1.32
CA THR A 70 -14.06 18.86 2.37
C THR A 70 -12.62 18.69 1.88
N ASP A 71 -12.42 18.47 0.58
CA ASP A 71 -11.11 18.23 -0.03
C ASP A 71 -10.72 19.26 -1.11
N ILE A 72 -11.47 20.37 -1.25
CA ILE A 72 -11.18 21.44 -2.22
C ILE A 72 -9.71 21.87 -2.16
N LEU A 73 -9.20 22.14 -0.95
CA LEU A 73 -7.83 22.60 -0.75
C LEU A 73 -6.79 21.56 -1.22
N GLU A 74 -7.05 20.26 -1.03
CA GLU A 74 -6.19 19.17 -1.52
C GLU A 74 -6.03 19.26 -3.04
N HIS A 75 -7.12 19.52 -3.77
CA HIS A 75 -7.12 19.63 -5.22
C HIS A 75 -6.48 20.92 -5.72
N LEU A 76 -6.75 22.06 -5.06
CA LEU A 76 -6.10 23.32 -5.39
C LEU A 76 -4.58 23.20 -5.25
N LEU A 77 -4.09 22.58 -4.16
CA LEU A 77 -2.66 22.40 -3.91
C LEU A 77 -1.97 21.57 -5.00
N ARG A 78 -2.61 20.51 -5.51
CA ARG A 78 -2.09 19.69 -6.63
C ARG A 78 -1.90 20.51 -7.90
N SER A 79 -2.92 21.29 -8.26
CA SER A 79 -2.91 22.09 -9.50
C SER A 79 -2.02 23.35 -9.43
N ALA A 80 -1.53 23.70 -8.24
CA ALA A 80 -0.83 24.95 -8.00
C ALA A 80 0.64 24.92 -8.44
N GLY A 81 1.05 25.91 -9.24
CA GLY A 81 2.47 26.12 -9.54
C GLY A 81 3.31 26.60 -8.34
N LYS A 82 2.67 27.03 -7.25
CA LYS A 82 3.26 27.44 -5.97
C LYS A 82 2.35 27.01 -4.80
N PRO A 83 2.42 25.75 -4.37
CA PRO A 83 1.49 25.19 -3.37
C PRO A 83 1.51 25.94 -2.04
N GLU A 84 2.64 26.52 -1.64
CA GLU A 84 2.82 27.19 -0.35
C GLU A 84 2.01 28.47 -0.14
N SER A 85 1.45 29.05 -1.21
CA SER A 85 0.63 30.26 -1.13
C SER A 85 -0.87 30.01 -1.30
N VAL A 86 -1.27 28.77 -1.57
CA VAL A 86 -2.66 28.43 -1.88
C VAL A 86 -3.46 28.21 -0.60
N THR A 87 -4.66 28.77 -0.56
CA THR A 87 -5.60 28.68 0.56
C THR A 87 -6.99 28.34 0.05
N ILE A 88 -7.91 28.01 0.96
CA ILE A 88 -9.31 27.74 0.60
C ILE A 88 -10.00 28.94 -0.05
N LEU A 89 -9.54 30.17 0.25
CA LEU A 89 -10.09 31.39 -0.35
C LEU A 89 -9.87 31.46 -1.86
N ASP A 90 -8.86 30.76 -2.41
CA ASP A 90 -8.63 30.70 -3.85
C ASP A 90 -9.76 29.96 -4.61
N ALA A 91 -10.57 29.15 -3.91
CA ALA A 91 -11.76 28.51 -4.46
C ALA A 91 -13.03 29.37 -4.36
N ILE A 92 -12.99 30.51 -3.67
CA ILE A 92 -14.18 31.25 -3.27
C ILE A 92 -14.27 32.57 -4.02
N LYS A 93 -15.48 32.96 -4.38
CA LYS A 93 -15.83 34.35 -4.72
C LYS A 93 -17.13 34.72 -4.03
N ALA A 94 -17.24 35.93 -3.50
CA ALA A 94 -18.50 36.43 -2.98
C ALA A 94 -18.74 37.89 -3.33
N GLY A 95 -20.01 38.30 -3.37
CA GLY A 95 -20.37 39.72 -3.47
C GLY A 95 -20.17 40.49 -2.16
N SER A 96 -20.20 39.79 -1.03
CA SER A 96 -19.89 40.35 0.31
C SER A 96 -19.43 39.26 1.30
N ASN A 97 -18.72 39.68 2.35
CA ASN A 97 -18.23 38.82 3.45
C ASN A 97 -17.56 37.50 2.99
N GLU A 98 -16.68 37.61 1.99
CA GLU A 98 -15.99 36.46 1.39
C GLU A 98 -15.16 35.65 2.41
N GLU A 99 -14.55 36.34 3.37
CA GLU A 99 -13.71 35.73 4.42
C GLU A 99 -14.48 34.78 5.34
N ASP A 100 -15.81 34.86 5.38
CA ASP A 100 -16.67 34.02 6.21
C ASP A 100 -17.17 32.75 5.48
N ILE A 101 -16.98 32.63 4.16
CA ILE A 101 -17.40 31.45 3.39
C ILE A 101 -16.71 30.15 3.82
N PRO A 102 -15.43 30.13 4.25
CA PRO A 102 -14.80 28.91 4.77
C PRO A 102 -15.53 28.28 5.96
N ASN A 103 -16.31 29.06 6.71
CA ASN A 103 -17.18 28.56 7.79
C ASN A 103 -18.21 27.55 7.25
N LEU A 104 -18.57 27.63 5.96
CA LEU A 104 -19.56 26.73 5.35
C LEU A 104 -19.08 25.28 5.16
N PHE A 105 -17.81 24.99 5.47
CA PHE A 105 -17.16 23.70 5.22
C PHE A 105 -16.58 23.06 6.50
N ASP A 106 -16.72 23.70 7.66
CA ASP A 106 -16.04 23.31 8.89
C ASP A 106 -16.82 22.28 9.74
N GLY A 107 -18.09 22.04 9.41
CA GLY A 107 -18.98 21.12 10.12
C GLY A 107 -19.55 21.69 11.43
N ASP A 108 -19.34 22.97 11.72
CA ASP A 108 -19.86 23.68 12.89
C ASP A 108 -21.08 24.53 12.52
N GLU A 109 -22.28 24.04 12.84
CA GLU A 109 -23.53 24.76 12.57
C GLU A 109 -23.69 26.11 13.32
N THR A 110 -22.72 26.49 14.17
CA THR A 110 -22.69 27.78 14.86
C THR A 110 -21.83 28.85 14.17
N THR A 111 -20.96 28.44 13.25
CA THR A 111 -20.29 29.35 12.31
C THR A 111 -21.17 29.53 11.07
N TYR A 112 -21.00 30.62 10.32
CA TYR A 112 -21.88 30.91 9.19
C TYR A 112 -21.28 31.94 8.23
N TRP A 113 -21.85 31.97 7.02
CA TRP A 113 -21.80 33.12 6.14
C TRP A 113 -23.10 33.94 6.28
N GLU A 114 -22.93 35.25 6.43
CA GLU A 114 -23.99 36.26 6.42
C GLU A 114 -23.59 37.32 5.38
N PRO A 115 -24.40 37.66 4.37
CA PRO A 115 -24.06 38.76 3.46
C PRO A 115 -23.96 40.09 4.21
N ASP A 116 -23.16 41.03 3.70
CA ASP A 116 -23.08 42.37 4.29
C ASP A 116 -24.46 43.02 4.21
N PRO A 117 -25.12 43.28 5.35
CA PRO A 117 -26.51 43.69 5.33
C PRO A 117 -26.67 45.14 4.85
N ASP A 118 -25.57 45.90 4.71
CA ASP A 118 -25.54 47.25 4.12
C ASP A 118 -25.21 47.23 2.61
N SER A 119 -24.85 46.07 2.05
CA SER A 119 -24.65 45.88 0.60
C SER A 119 -25.97 45.69 -0.14
N PRO A 120 -26.08 46.12 -1.41
CA PRO A 120 -27.30 45.91 -2.20
C PRO A 120 -27.53 44.42 -2.47
N LEU A 121 -28.80 44.00 -2.58
CA LEU A 121 -29.18 42.59 -2.73
C LEU A 121 -28.49 41.85 -3.89
N GLN A 122 -28.12 42.56 -4.96
CA GLN A 122 -27.38 41.97 -6.09
C GLN A 122 -25.97 41.45 -5.71
N ASP A 123 -25.42 41.89 -4.58
CA ASP A 123 -24.13 41.47 -4.03
C ASP A 123 -24.28 40.36 -2.97
N TRP A 124 -25.50 39.85 -2.74
CA TRP A 124 -25.78 38.78 -1.79
C TRP A 124 -25.68 37.41 -2.47
N TRP A 125 -24.45 37.03 -2.82
CA TRP A 125 -24.15 35.75 -3.45
C TRP A 125 -22.74 35.28 -3.12
N PHE A 126 -22.51 33.98 -3.27
CA PHE A 126 -21.18 33.38 -3.28
C PHE A 126 -21.09 32.24 -4.29
N GLU A 127 -19.89 31.97 -4.77
CA GLU A 127 -19.50 30.89 -5.69
C GLU A 127 -18.33 30.12 -5.09
N VAL A 128 -18.39 28.79 -5.17
CA VAL A 128 -17.35 27.87 -4.71
C VAL A 128 -16.88 27.00 -5.88
N ASP A 129 -15.59 27.07 -6.22
CA ASP A 129 -14.89 26.12 -7.09
C ASP A 129 -14.55 24.86 -6.30
N MET A 130 -15.02 23.69 -6.75
CA MET A 130 -14.66 22.40 -6.14
C MET A 130 -13.16 22.05 -6.36
N GLY A 131 -12.42 22.88 -7.10
CA GLY A 131 -11.03 22.69 -7.47
C GLY A 131 -10.84 21.64 -8.57
N ARG A 132 -11.92 20.96 -8.95
CA ARG A 132 -11.96 19.87 -9.92
C ARG A 132 -13.38 19.69 -10.47
N LEU A 133 -13.48 19.00 -11.59
CA LEU A 133 -14.72 18.49 -12.12
C LEU A 133 -15.16 17.24 -11.34
N ILE A 134 -16.35 17.28 -10.77
CA ILE A 134 -16.98 16.18 -10.02
C ILE A 134 -18.27 15.70 -10.69
N ASN A 135 -18.68 14.50 -10.32
CA ASN A 135 -20.00 13.98 -10.62
C ASN A 135 -20.91 14.15 -9.40
N ALA A 136 -21.55 15.31 -9.28
CA ALA A 136 -22.30 15.70 -8.09
C ALA A 136 -23.72 15.12 -8.13
N THR A 137 -24.14 14.47 -7.06
CA THR A 137 -25.46 13.84 -6.92
C THR A 137 -26.42 14.68 -6.10
N ARG A 138 -25.92 15.48 -5.15
CA ARG A 138 -26.76 16.26 -4.24
C ARG A 138 -26.05 17.50 -3.71
N ILE A 139 -26.79 18.59 -3.56
CA ILE A 139 -26.34 19.81 -2.87
C ILE A 139 -27.16 19.98 -1.58
N GLY A 140 -26.49 20.10 -0.44
CA GLY A 140 -27.08 20.39 0.86
C GLY A 140 -26.85 21.84 1.26
N LEU A 141 -27.89 22.50 1.79
CA LEU A 141 -27.77 23.80 2.47
C LEU A 141 -28.36 23.68 3.87
N LYS A 142 -27.54 23.97 4.89
CA LYS A 142 -28.01 24.04 6.28
C LYS A 142 -27.90 25.47 6.77
N PHE A 143 -29.02 26.03 7.21
CA PHE A 143 -29.08 27.33 7.85
C PHE A 143 -28.86 27.16 9.35
N VAL A 144 -28.32 28.20 10.00
CA VAL A 144 -28.05 28.20 11.45
C VAL A 144 -29.29 27.80 12.27
N PRO A 145 -29.15 27.25 13.48
CA PRO A 145 -30.29 26.89 14.32
C PRO A 145 -31.23 28.07 14.62
N GLU A 146 -32.49 27.76 14.97
CA GLU A 146 -33.47 28.78 15.35
C GLU A 146 -32.96 29.65 16.51
N GLY A 147 -33.14 30.96 16.40
CA GLY A 147 -32.63 31.94 17.35
C GLY A 147 -31.19 32.42 17.08
N GLN A 148 -30.43 31.75 16.20
CA GLN A 148 -29.08 32.17 15.81
C GLN A 148 -29.05 32.95 14.49
N GLY A 149 -30.17 33.03 13.77
CA GLY A 149 -30.30 33.73 12.50
C GLY A 149 -31.53 33.30 11.71
N ASP A 150 -31.72 33.92 10.56
CA ASP A 150 -32.81 33.67 9.62
C ASP A 150 -32.31 32.84 8.42
N PRO A 151 -33.12 31.92 7.89
CA PRO A 151 -32.83 31.34 6.60
C PRO A 151 -32.99 32.41 5.50
N PHE A 152 -32.38 32.19 4.33
CA PHE A 152 -32.58 33.10 3.19
C PHE A 152 -34.06 33.12 2.78
N LEU A 153 -34.62 34.32 2.64
CA LEU A 153 -36.03 34.50 2.32
C LEU A 153 -36.38 33.88 0.97
N GLN A 154 -35.63 34.21 -0.08
CA GLN A 154 -35.67 33.46 -1.35
C GLN A 154 -34.26 33.40 -1.94
N PHE A 155 -33.93 32.29 -2.59
CA PHE A 155 -32.63 32.10 -3.21
C PHE A 155 -32.71 31.15 -4.41
N VAL A 156 -31.65 31.17 -5.22
CA VAL A 156 -31.39 30.19 -6.29
C VAL A 156 -30.04 29.53 -6.09
N VAL A 157 -29.93 28.28 -6.55
CA VAL A 157 -28.66 27.55 -6.63
C VAL A 157 -28.36 27.28 -8.10
N LEU A 158 -27.15 27.65 -8.51
CA LEU A 158 -26.64 27.51 -9.86
C LEU A 158 -25.40 26.62 -9.86
N THR A 159 -25.20 25.85 -10.92
CA THR A 159 -24.01 25.01 -11.11
C THR A 159 -23.36 25.27 -12.46
N ALA A 160 -22.06 25.01 -12.57
CA ALA A 160 -21.34 25.02 -13.85
C ALA A 160 -20.19 24.00 -13.87
N ASP A 161 -19.86 23.47 -15.04
CA ASP A 161 -18.79 22.48 -15.23
C ASP A 161 -17.46 23.09 -15.73
N ASN A 162 -17.49 24.36 -16.18
CA ASN A 162 -16.37 25.07 -16.81
C ASN A 162 -15.73 24.37 -18.01
N ALA A 163 -16.47 23.52 -18.71
CA ALA A 163 -15.97 22.70 -19.82
C ALA A 163 -15.30 23.51 -20.92
N ASP A 164 -15.99 24.56 -21.37
CA ASP A 164 -15.60 25.43 -22.47
C ASP A 164 -15.17 26.79 -21.92
N LYS A 165 -13.88 26.93 -21.63
CA LYS A 165 -13.28 28.21 -21.21
C LYS A 165 -13.52 29.33 -22.27
N GLY A 166 -13.81 28.99 -23.53
CA GLY A 166 -14.16 29.93 -24.58
C GLY A 166 -15.62 30.39 -24.59
N ALA A 167 -16.51 29.68 -23.89
CA ALA A 167 -17.90 30.07 -23.69
C ALA A 167 -18.09 31.12 -22.58
N GLN A 168 -17.01 31.45 -21.85
CA GLN A 168 -17.04 32.48 -20.82
C GLN A 168 -17.33 33.86 -21.44
N ILE A 169 -18.30 34.58 -20.87
CA ILE A 169 -18.65 35.93 -21.30
C ILE A 169 -18.09 36.92 -20.29
N ALA A 170 -17.12 37.74 -20.70
CA ALA A 170 -16.41 38.67 -19.81
C ALA A 170 -15.78 37.99 -18.56
N GLY A 171 -15.34 36.73 -18.70
CA GLY A 171 -14.76 35.95 -17.60
C GLY A 171 -15.77 35.27 -16.68
N ILE A 172 -17.08 35.39 -16.97
CA ILE A 172 -18.15 34.72 -16.23
C ILE A 172 -18.44 33.37 -16.88
N VAL A 173 -18.47 32.31 -16.08
CA VAL A 173 -18.78 30.95 -16.52
C VAL A 173 -20.30 30.81 -16.71
N PRO A 174 -20.79 30.26 -17.83
CA PRO A 174 -22.22 29.98 -18.00
C PRO A 174 -22.72 28.99 -16.95
N THR A 175 -23.81 29.33 -16.25
CA THR A 175 -24.38 28.52 -15.17
C THR A 175 -25.76 27.94 -15.53
N LYS A 176 -26.09 26.80 -14.92
CA LYS A 176 -27.39 26.12 -14.96
C LYS A 176 -28.08 26.32 -13.63
N GLN A 177 -29.33 26.82 -13.61
CA GLN A 177 -30.12 26.85 -12.39
C GLN A 177 -30.61 25.44 -12.06
N VAL A 178 -30.22 24.92 -10.89
CA VAL A 178 -30.64 23.60 -10.39
C VAL A 178 -31.71 23.70 -9.31
N PHE A 179 -31.81 24.85 -8.62
CA PHE A 179 -32.84 25.07 -7.61
C PHE A 179 -33.28 26.53 -7.53
N ARG A 180 -34.54 26.72 -7.10
CA ARG A 180 -35.12 28.02 -6.73
C ARG A 180 -36.17 27.79 -5.65
N THR A 181 -36.16 28.63 -4.61
CA THR A 181 -37.24 28.64 -3.61
C THR A 181 -38.59 28.98 -4.28
N PRO A 182 -39.66 28.17 -4.10
CA PRO A 182 -40.94 28.40 -4.77
C PRO A 182 -41.73 29.56 -4.19
N SER A 183 -41.47 29.92 -2.92
CA SER A 183 -42.09 31.01 -2.17
C SER A 183 -41.11 31.52 -1.11
N GLU A 184 -41.52 32.54 -0.35
CA GLU A 184 -40.76 32.98 0.83
C GLU A 184 -40.52 31.82 1.81
N ASN A 185 -39.28 31.67 2.23
CA ASN A 185 -38.85 30.73 3.24
C ASN A 185 -38.70 31.45 4.60
N ARG A 186 -39.54 31.08 5.56
CA ARG A 186 -39.55 31.68 6.91
C ARG A 186 -39.09 30.72 8.01
N SER A 187 -38.92 29.43 7.70
CA SER A 187 -38.67 28.41 8.73
C SER A 187 -37.90 27.19 8.24
N GLN A 188 -37.85 26.89 6.94
CA GLN A 188 -37.09 25.76 6.44
C GLN A 188 -35.59 26.07 6.54
N ARG A 189 -34.87 25.25 7.31
CA ARG A 189 -33.44 25.42 7.58
C ARG A 189 -32.56 24.33 6.96
N LEU A 190 -33.16 23.32 6.34
CA LEU A 190 -32.46 22.25 5.65
C LEU A 190 -33.01 22.10 4.24
N PHE A 191 -32.13 22.19 3.25
CA PHE A 191 -32.45 21.89 1.86
C PHE A 191 -31.51 20.80 1.36
N ALA A 192 -32.11 19.77 0.75
CA ALA A 192 -31.41 18.75 0.00
C ALA A 192 -31.89 18.86 -1.46
N ILE A 193 -30.98 19.19 -2.35
CA ILE A 193 -31.23 19.45 -3.77
C ILE A 193 -30.60 18.30 -4.53
N ASP A 194 -31.42 17.36 -5.01
CA ASP A 194 -30.96 16.24 -5.82
C ASP A 194 -30.63 16.71 -7.24
N LEU A 195 -29.53 16.18 -7.79
CA LEU A 195 -29.03 16.51 -9.12
C LEU A 195 -29.25 15.31 -10.05
N ASP A 196 -30.29 15.40 -10.88
CA ASP A 196 -30.79 14.25 -11.64
C ASP A 196 -30.46 14.28 -13.14
N GLY A 197 -29.45 15.03 -13.58
CA GLY A 197 -29.07 15.12 -15.00
C GLY A 197 -30.03 15.91 -15.90
N GLY A 198 -31.29 16.07 -15.48
CA GLY A 198 -32.39 16.61 -16.28
C GLY A 198 -32.71 15.71 -17.49
N GLU A 199 -33.86 15.03 -17.44
CA GLU A 199 -34.49 14.25 -18.55
C GLU A 199 -34.27 12.71 -18.63
N LEU A 200 -33.81 12.02 -17.59
CA LEU A 200 -33.82 10.54 -17.61
C LEU A 200 -35.11 9.96 -17.00
N VAL A 201 -36.16 9.83 -17.81
CA VAL A 201 -37.36 9.07 -17.43
C VAL A 201 -37.03 7.58 -17.50
N HIS A 202 -36.86 6.94 -16.33
CA HIS A 202 -36.39 5.55 -16.12
C HIS A 202 -34.87 5.35 -16.26
N MET A 203 -34.12 5.87 -15.30
CA MET A 203 -32.70 5.55 -15.13
C MET A 203 -32.49 4.02 -15.07
N VAL A 204 -31.58 3.51 -15.89
CA VAL A 204 -31.08 2.14 -15.81
C VAL A 204 -29.77 2.16 -15.02
N PRO A 205 -29.75 1.65 -13.77
CA PRO A 205 -28.54 1.57 -12.97
C PRO A 205 -27.41 0.88 -13.75
N GLY A 206 -26.23 1.51 -13.80
CA GLY A 206 -25.06 0.98 -14.52
C GLY A 206 -25.01 1.26 -16.02
N ARG A 207 -26.00 1.95 -16.60
CA ARG A 207 -25.94 2.52 -17.97
C ARG A 207 -26.14 4.02 -18.01
N ASP A 208 -27.03 4.52 -17.16
CA ASP A 208 -27.37 5.93 -17.14
C ASP A 208 -26.57 6.68 -16.09
N PHE A 209 -26.26 7.93 -16.42
CA PHE A 209 -25.47 8.85 -15.62
C PHE A 209 -26.27 9.29 -14.39
N GLU A 210 -25.68 9.14 -13.20
CA GLU A 210 -26.24 9.63 -11.93
C GLU A 210 -25.51 10.91 -11.56
N GLY A 211 -26.24 11.98 -11.30
CA GLY A 211 -25.68 13.30 -10.97
C GLY A 211 -25.72 14.33 -12.10
N ASP A 212 -25.11 15.49 -11.83
CA ASP A 212 -24.75 16.53 -12.78
C ASP A 212 -23.21 16.72 -12.81
N MET A 213 -22.68 17.18 -13.95
CA MET A 213 -21.32 17.74 -14.02
C MET A 213 -21.26 19.03 -13.22
N VAL A 214 -20.42 19.07 -12.20
CA VAL A 214 -20.24 20.26 -11.39
C VAL A 214 -18.77 20.52 -11.16
N ARG A 215 -18.38 21.78 -11.28
CA ARG A 215 -17.12 22.35 -10.77
C ARG A 215 -17.42 23.56 -9.90
N PHE A 216 -18.34 24.41 -10.33
CA PHE A 216 -18.77 25.56 -9.56
C PHE A 216 -20.17 25.35 -9.00
N VAL A 217 -20.36 25.73 -7.74
CA VAL A 217 -21.67 25.89 -7.10
C VAL A 217 -21.82 27.34 -6.68
N GLN A 218 -22.90 27.98 -7.10
CA GLN A 218 -23.21 29.36 -6.74
C GLN A 218 -24.57 29.44 -6.04
N VAL A 219 -24.63 30.18 -4.94
CA VAL A 219 -25.87 30.49 -4.22
C VAL A 219 -26.11 31.99 -4.32
N VAL A 220 -27.31 32.38 -4.75
CA VAL A 220 -27.70 33.79 -4.92
C VAL A 220 -28.98 34.04 -4.14
N VAL A 221 -28.93 34.98 -3.19
CA VAL A 221 -30.12 35.45 -2.48
C VAL A 221 -30.89 36.38 -3.40
N THR A 222 -32.17 36.10 -3.60
CA THR A 222 -33.02 36.80 -4.58
C THR A 222 -34.06 37.72 -3.94
N GLU A 223 -34.37 37.54 -2.64
CA GLU A 223 -35.26 38.41 -1.87
C GLU A 223 -34.76 38.50 -0.42
N SER A 224 -35.08 39.60 0.27
CA SER A 224 -34.77 39.84 1.68
C SER A 224 -35.85 40.71 2.33
N ASN A 225 -36.16 40.44 3.60
CA ASN A 225 -37.00 41.31 4.43
C ASN A 225 -36.22 42.50 5.00
N GLY A 226 -34.89 42.51 4.92
CA GLY A 226 -34.02 43.60 5.32
C GLY A 226 -34.30 44.09 6.75
N MET A 227 -34.73 45.34 6.88
CA MET A 227 -35.08 45.94 8.19
C MET A 227 -36.37 45.39 8.80
N ARG A 228 -37.16 44.60 8.07
CA ARG A 228 -38.46 44.05 8.51
C ARG A 228 -38.44 42.53 8.65
N GLY A 229 -37.35 41.97 9.17
CA GLY A 229 -37.11 40.53 9.27
C GLY A 229 -38.18 39.76 10.04
N GLN A 230 -38.32 40.05 11.35
CA GLN A 230 -39.33 39.44 12.21
C GLN A 230 -39.99 40.49 13.10
N GLU A 231 -41.32 40.46 13.18
CA GLU A 231 -42.08 41.30 14.11
C GLU A 231 -41.85 40.82 15.55
N VAL A 232 -41.48 41.74 16.43
CA VAL A 232 -41.18 41.50 17.84
C VAL A 232 -42.03 42.41 18.72
N SER A 233 -42.13 42.08 20.01
CA SER A 233 -42.80 42.98 20.95
C SER A 233 -41.98 44.24 21.19
N GLU A 234 -42.63 45.35 21.58
CA GLU A 234 -41.94 46.60 21.93
C GLU A 234 -40.86 46.38 23.01
N GLY A 235 -41.19 45.64 24.07
CA GLY A 235 -40.24 45.33 25.13
C GLY A 235 -39.03 44.54 24.66
N GLU A 236 -39.22 43.60 23.73
CA GLU A 236 -38.11 42.85 23.11
C GLU A 236 -37.26 43.77 22.22
N TYR A 237 -37.91 44.60 21.39
CA TYR A 237 -37.23 45.56 20.52
C TYR A 237 -36.32 46.52 21.29
N GLU A 238 -36.76 46.99 22.47
CA GLU A 238 -35.95 47.83 23.34
C GLU A 238 -34.69 47.13 23.86
N THR A 239 -34.71 45.79 24.00
CA THR A 239 -33.51 45.03 24.40
C THR A 239 -32.54 44.75 23.26
N LEU A 240 -32.97 44.87 22.00
CA LEU A 240 -32.11 44.63 20.84
C LEU A 240 -30.99 45.66 20.76
N THR A 241 -29.80 45.19 20.41
CA THR A 241 -28.66 46.05 20.06
C THR A 241 -28.91 46.75 18.72
N GLY A 242 -28.25 47.89 18.47
CA GLY A 242 -28.46 48.68 17.24
C GLY A 242 -28.31 47.88 15.94
N ALA A 243 -27.40 46.90 15.90
CA ALA A 243 -27.19 46.04 14.73
C ALA A 243 -28.34 45.05 14.46
N ASN A 244 -29.18 44.76 15.47
CA ASN A 244 -30.32 43.84 15.37
C ASN A 244 -31.67 44.56 15.30
N ARG A 245 -31.71 45.88 15.52
CA ARG A 245 -32.94 46.66 15.43
C ARG A 245 -33.30 46.89 13.96
N GLY A 246 -34.54 46.53 13.63
CA GLY A 246 -35.16 46.78 12.35
C GLY A 246 -36.00 48.05 12.34
N ASP A 247 -36.97 48.11 11.45
CA ASP A 247 -37.90 49.25 11.34
C ASP A 247 -38.90 49.29 12.50
N VAL A 248 -39.32 50.50 12.86
CA VAL A 248 -40.57 50.73 13.60
C VAL A 248 -41.58 51.31 12.62
N VAL A 249 -42.67 50.58 12.41
CA VAL A 249 -43.67 50.91 11.39
C VAL A 249 -44.94 51.40 12.07
N TYR A 250 -45.39 52.58 11.67
CA TYR A 250 -46.52 53.27 12.26
C TYR A 250 -47.73 53.19 11.35
N TYR A 251 -48.89 52.83 11.90
CA TYR A 251 -50.12 52.72 11.13
C TYR A 251 -51.16 53.77 11.53
N LYS A 252 -52.03 54.15 10.59
CA LYS A 252 -53.21 54.97 10.82
C LYS A 252 -54.47 54.16 10.51
N LYS A 253 -55.50 54.28 11.36
CA LYS A 253 -56.81 53.66 11.12
C LYS A 253 -57.52 54.31 9.93
N VAL A 254 -57.93 53.52 8.96
CA VAL A 254 -58.70 53.96 7.78
C VAL A 254 -59.82 52.96 7.51
N GLY A 255 -61.06 53.35 7.85
CA GLY A 255 -62.22 52.46 7.76
C GLY A 255 -62.10 51.28 8.73
N GLU A 256 -62.23 50.05 8.23
CA GLU A 256 -62.00 48.81 9.00
C GLU A 256 -60.54 48.32 8.96
N GLY A 257 -59.65 49.02 8.24
CA GLY A 257 -58.26 48.64 8.06
C GLY A 257 -57.28 49.68 8.60
N GLU A 258 -56.00 49.44 8.31
CA GLU A 258 -54.88 50.28 8.71
C GLU A 258 -53.99 50.57 7.49
N VAL A 259 -53.40 51.76 7.44
CA VAL A 259 -52.45 52.19 6.39
C VAL A 259 -51.16 52.68 7.04
N GLU A 260 -50.03 52.23 6.51
CA GLU A 260 -48.69 52.65 6.96
C GLU A 260 -48.49 54.16 6.72
N ILE A 261 -47.92 54.84 7.72
CA ILE A 261 -47.62 56.27 7.68
C ILE A 261 -46.24 56.55 8.28
N GLU A 262 -45.66 57.69 7.89
CA GLU A 262 -44.38 58.14 8.42
C GLU A 262 -44.46 58.46 9.94
N PRO A 263 -43.38 58.25 10.71
CA PRO A 263 -43.34 58.52 12.16
C PRO A 263 -43.75 59.95 12.51
N GLU A 264 -43.32 60.93 11.71
CA GLU A 264 -43.65 62.34 11.93
C GLU A 264 -45.14 62.62 11.74
N ILE A 265 -45.80 61.87 10.85
CA ILE A 265 -47.26 61.95 10.66
C ILE A 265 -47.96 61.30 11.85
N TYR A 266 -47.47 60.15 12.33
CA TYR A 266 -48.06 59.43 13.45
C TYR A 266 -48.09 60.29 14.73
N GLU A 267 -47.06 61.09 14.96
CA GLU A 267 -46.98 61.98 16.13
C GLU A 267 -47.93 63.18 16.11
N VAL A 268 -48.36 63.63 14.92
CA VAL A 268 -49.20 64.83 14.77
C VAL A 268 -50.67 64.53 14.48
N ILE A 269 -51.02 63.29 14.13
CA ILE A 269 -52.42 62.88 13.95
C ILE A 269 -53.12 62.64 15.30
N ASP A 270 -54.44 62.81 15.27
CA ASP A 270 -55.32 62.58 16.41
C ASP A 270 -55.08 61.17 17.00
N PRO A 271 -54.81 61.04 18.32
CA PRO A 271 -54.64 59.75 18.98
C PRO A 271 -55.77 58.76 18.71
N GLU A 272 -57.02 59.22 18.48
CA GLU A 272 -58.15 58.33 18.19
C GLU A 272 -58.03 57.60 16.84
N VAL A 273 -57.31 58.18 15.86
CA VAL A 273 -57.10 57.59 14.53
C VAL A 273 -55.73 56.92 14.37
N ARG A 274 -54.88 56.90 15.42
CA ARG A 274 -53.63 56.14 15.41
C ARG A 274 -53.93 54.63 15.40
N GLY A 275 -53.27 53.94 14.47
CA GLY A 275 -53.29 52.49 14.34
C GLY A 275 -52.17 51.82 15.15
N THR A 276 -51.94 50.55 14.87
CA THR A 276 -50.91 49.75 15.53
C THR A 276 -49.50 50.30 15.24
N VAL A 277 -48.59 50.21 16.22
CA VAL A 277 -47.14 50.37 15.98
C VAL A 277 -46.54 48.97 15.97
N ARG A 278 -45.78 48.65 14.92
CA ARG A 278 -45.12 47.35 14.78
C ARG A 278 -43.62 47.52 14.85
N TYR A 279 -42.98 46.70 15.67
CA TYR A 279 -41.55 46.72 15.89
C TYR A 279 -40.94 45.50 15.20
N TYR A 280 -39.90 45.70 14.40
CA TYR A 280 -39.23 44.62 13.69
C TYR A 280 -37.79 44.47 14.17
N ARG A 281 -37.30 43.24 14.32
CA ARG A 281 -35.85 43.01 14.29
C ARG A 281 -35.38 42.92 12.84
N ARG A 282 -34.13 43.33 12.61
CA ARG A 282 -33.47 43.18 11.32
C ARG A 282 -33.36 41.69 10.97
N GLU A 283 -33.51 41.37 9.69
CA GLU A 283 -33.24 40.04 9.17
C GLU A 283 -31.73 39.72 9.28
N ARG A 284 -31.40 38.50 9.69
CA ARG A 284 -30.03 38.00 9.85
C ARG A 284 -29.85 36.75 8.96
N PRO A 285 -29.77 36.90 7.63
CA PRO A 285 -29.73 35.77 6.70
C PRO A 285 -28.42 34.98 6.85
N ARG A 286 -28.45 33.79 7.46
CA ARG A 286 -27.24 33.04 7.85
C ARG A 286 -27.26 31.59 7.40
N LEU A 287 -26.34 31.26 6.50
CA LEU A 287 -26.09 29.89 6.08
C LEU A 287 -24.93 29.33 6.90
N ALA A 288 -25.12 28.14 7.48
CA ALA A 288 -24.10 27.49 8.30
C ALA A 288 -23.25 26.50 7.49
N GLU A 289 -23.86 25.73 6.58
CA GLU A 289 -23.15 24.69 5.83
C GLU A 289 -23.57 24.67 4.35
N LEU A 290 -22.58 24.45 3.48
CA LEU A 290 -22.77 23.98 2.11
C LEU A 290 -22.19 22.57 2.00
N GLU A 291 -23.00 21.62 1.54
CA GLU A 291 -22.56 20.27 1.24
C GLU A 291 -22.72 20.00 -0.25
N VAL A 292 -21.74 19.36 -0.89
CA VAL A 292 -21.80 18.95 -2.30
C VAL A 292 -21.37 17.50 -2.38
N TYR A 293 -22.33 16.59 -2.51
CA TYR A 293 -22.07 15.17 -2.55
C TYR A 293 -21.79 14.70 -3.98
N GLU A 294 -20.76 13.87 -4.14
CA GLU A 294 -20.43 13.18 -5.38
C GLU A 294 -20.60 11.66 -5.26
N VAL A 295 -20.72 10.98 -6.40
CA VAL A 295 -20.92 9.51 -6.46
C VAL A 295 -19.88 8.75 -5.61
N GLY A 296 -18.65 9.26 -5.53
CA GLY A 296 -17.60 8.80 -4.65
C GLY A 296 -16.30 9.53 -4.93
N ARG A 297 -15.27 9.32 -4.11
CA ARG A 297 -13.96 9.95 -4.34
C ARG A 297 -13.35 9.44 -5.65
N ASN A 298 -12.97 10.34 -6.55
CA ASN A 298 -12.37 9.95 -7.84
C ASN A 298 -10.93 9.42 -7.67
N ILE A 299 -10.75 8.11 -7.83
CA ILE A 299 -9.49 7.38 -7.69
C ILE A 299 -8.46 7.79 -8.75
N SER A 300 -8.85 8.38 -9.89
CA SER A 300 -7.87 8.81 -10.89
C SER A 300 -7.08 10.06 -10.47
N GLN A 301 -7.59 10.86 -9.53
CA GLN A 301 -6.96 12.10 -9.12
C GLN A 301 -5.77 11.88 -8.18
N GLY A 302 -4.66 12.58 -8.43
CA GLY A 302 -3.41 12.39 -7.69
C GLY A 302 -2.65 11.11 -8.05
N LEU A 303 -3.10 10.35 -9.07
CA LEU A 303 -2.49 9.08 -9.50
C LEU A 303 -1.00 9.25 -9.82
N ILE A 304 -0.66 10.31 -10.56
CA ILE A 304 0.72 10.56 -11.00
C ILE A 304 1.50 11.31 -9.92
N GLU A 305 0.97 12.43 -9.42
CA GLU A 305 1.69 13.35 -8.54
C GLU A 305 1.88 12.79 -7.13
N ASP A 306 0.85 12.17 -6.54
CA ASP A 306 0.91 11.69 -5.16
C ASP A 306 1.36 10.23 -5.08
N ARG A 307 0.88 9.40 -6.01
CA ARG A 307 1.03 7.93 -5.94
C ARG A 307 2.08 7.38 -6.89
N LYS A 308 2.73 8.22 -7.70
CA LYS A 308 3.76 7.84 -8.68
C LYS A 308 3.29 6.74 -9.65
N GLY A 309 1.99 6.69 -9.90
CA GLY A 309 1.40 5.89 -10.96
C GLY A 309 1.76 6.43 -12.35
N SER A 310 1.23 5.80 -13.38
CA SER A 310 1.47 6.19 -14.77
C SER A 310 0.18 6.21 -15.57
N ALA A 311 0.17 7.03 -16.62
CA ALA A 311 -0.88 7.06 -17.62
C ALA A 311 -0.24 6.93 -19.00
N GLU A 312 -0.55 5.84 -19.69
CA GLU A 312 0.02 5.49 -20.98
C GLU A 312 -1.07 5.38 -22.05
N SER A 313 -0.68 5.64 -23.29
CA SER A 313 -1.55 5.54 -24.45
C SER A 313 -0.76 4.95 -25.61
N SER A 314 -1.38 4.03 -26.33
CA SER A 314 -0.89 3.53 -27.62
C SER A 314 -0.85 4.59 -28.74
N HIS A 315 -1.44 5.77 -28.50
CA HIS A 315 -1.51 6.91 -29.42
C HIS A 315 -0.68 8.08 -28.89
N GLU A 316 -0.08 8.87 -29.78
CA GLU A 316 0.69 10.06 -29.40
C GLU A 316 -0.18 11.06 -28.62
N GLY A 317 0.34 11.51 -27.47
CA GLY A 317 -0.30 12.48 -26.58
C GLY A 317 -0.04 12.16 -25.12
N SER A 318 -0.35 13.11 -24.23
CA SER A 318 -0.29 12.90 -22.78
C SER A 318 -1.61 12.32 -22.27
N ALA A 319 -1.63 11.02 -21.94
CA ALA A 319 -2.80 10.38 -21.33
C ALA A 319 -3.09 10.90 -19.91
N ALA A 320 -2.09 11.52 -19.26
CA ALA A 320 -2.23 12.16 -17.95
C ALA A 320 -3.29 13.28 -17.93
N ASN A 321 -3.48 13.98 -19.05
CA ASN A 321 -4.46 15.06 -19.18
C ASN A 321 -5.92 14.56 -19.10
N LEU A 322 -6.13 13.24 -19.09
CA LEU A 322 -7.45 12.64 -18.91
C LEU A 322 -7.82 12.46 -17.44
N LEU A 323 -6.90 12.70 -16.52
CA LEU A 323 -7.02 12.37 -15.10
C LEU A 323 -6.73 13.59 -14.20
N ASP A 324 -6.62 14.78 -14.78
CA ASP A 324 -6.19 15.99 -14.09
C ASP A 324 -7.34 16.67 -13.32
N GLY A 325 -8.58 16.22 -13.51
CA GLY A 325 -9.76 16.81 -12.89
C GLY A 325 -10.16 18.15 -13.47
N GLU A 326 -9.50 18.67 -14.51
CA GLU A 326 -9.91 19.93 -15.14
C GLU A 326 -11.06 19.72 -16.13
N GLY A 327 -11.12 18.55 -16.77
CA GLY A 327 -12.16 18.19 -17.72
C GLY A 327 -12.29 19.15 -18.91
N THR A 328 -11.26 19.91 -19.28
CA THR A 328 -11.38 20.98 -20.29
C THR A 328 -11.72 20.49 -21.71
N TYR A 329 -12.15 21.41 -22.58
CA TYR A 329 -12.37 21.15 -24.01
C TYR A 329 -11.11 20.71 -24.79
N LEU A 330 -9.90 20.86 -24.22
CA LEU A 330 -8.64 20.37 -24.79
C LEU A 330 -8.60 18.84 -24.74
N THR A 331 -9.23 18.25 -25.75
CA THR A 331 -9.48 16.81 -25.85
C THR A 331 -8.23 16.01 -26.16
N PHE A 332 -8.12 14.84 -25.53
CA PHE A 332 -7.26 13.78 -26.03
C PHE A 332 -7.88 13.24 -27.32
N ASN A 333 -7.39 13.74 -28.46
CA ASN A 333 -7.90 13.41 -29.78
C ASN A 333 -7.30 12.10 -30.25
N LEU A 334 -8.02 11.00 -30.05
CA LEU A 334 -7.71 9.74 -30.67
C LEU A 334 -8.19 9.79 -32.12
N THR A 335 -7.26 9.88 -33.07
CA THR A 335 -7.60 9.88 -34.51
C THR A 335 -7.10 8.61 -35.16
N SER A 336 -7.97 7.93 -35.92
CA SER A 336 -7.54 6.79 -36.71
C SER A 336 -6.88 7.23 -38.02
N PHE A 337 -5.62 6.86 -38.23
CA PHE A 337 -5.09 6.66 -39.57
C PHE A 337 -5.42 5.23 -40.01
N VAL A 338 -5.75 5.06 -41.29
CA VAL A 338 -5.98 3.73 -41.88
C VAL A 338 -4.65 2.97 -41.87
N SER A 339 -4.39 2.23 -40.80
CA SER A 339 -3.36 1.20 -40.75
C SER A 339 -4.07 -0.13 -40.88
N ALA A 340 -4.06 -0.72 -42.08
CA ALA A 340 -4.56 -2.08 -42.26
C ALA A 340 -3.80 -3.02 -41.32
N GLY A 341 -4.52 -3.87 -40.57
CA GLY A 341 -3.92 -4.91 -39.73
C GLY A 341 -3.92 -4.67 -38.21
N VAL A 342 -4.53 -3.59 -37.69
CA VAL A 342 -4.61 -3.38 -36.23
C VAL A 342 -5.69 -4.26 -35.61
N THR A 343 -5.32 -5.09 -34.63
CA THR A 343 -6.25 -5.94 -33.86
C THR A 343 -6.77 -5.25 -32.60
N PHE A 344 -7.94 -5.68 -32.11
CA PHE A 344 -8.48 -5.21 -30.83
C PHE A 344 -7.46 -5.46 -29.70
N GLY A 345 -7.23 -4.46 -28.84
CA GLY A 345 -6.23 -4.53 -27.76
C GLY A 345 -4.84 -3.99 -28.12
N GLU A 346 -4.52 -3.77 -29.40
CA GLU A 346 -3.28 -3.06 -29.79
C GLU A 346 -3.38 -1.55 -29.56
N ARG A 347 -4.60 -1.02 -29.42
CA ARG A 347 -4.83 0.36 -28.99
C ARG A 347 -5.45 0.39 -27.60
N PHE A 348 -4.88 1.21 -26.74
CA PHE A 348 -5.24 1.31 -25.35
C PHE A 348 -4.99 2.69 -24.75
N LEU A 349 -5.73 2.96 -23.68
CA LEU A 349 -5.32 3.84 -22.58
C LEU A 349 -5.06 2.93 -21.37
N GLU A 350 -3.95 3.10 -20.68
CA GLU A 350 -3.57 2.30 -19.53
C GLU A 350 -3.16 3.20 -18.37
N PHE A 351 -3.61 2.84 -17.17
CA PHE A 351 -3.40 3.60 -15.96
C PHE A 351 -2.88 2.67 -14.87
N ASP A 352 -1.66 2.92 -14.37
CA ASP A 352 -1.17 2.38 -13.10
C ASP A 352 -1.64 3.31 -11.98
N LEU A 353 -2.52 2.83 -11.10
CA LEU A 353 -3.16 3.64 -10.07
C LEU A 353 -2.21 4.12 -8.97
N GLY A 354 -0.97 3.60 -8.91
CA GLY A 354 -0.01 3.95 -7.87
C GLY A 354 -0.29 3.29 -6.50
N ALA A 355 -1.52 2.80 -6.29
CA ALA A 355 -1.98 1.97 -5.16
C ALA A 355 -3.04 0.96 -5.62
N SER A 356 -3.41 0.02 -4.75
CA SER A 356 -4.50 -0.94 -5.00
C SER A 356 -5.83 -0.37 -4.52
N TYR A 357 -6.92 -0.63 -5.26
CA TYR A 357 -8.28 -0.17 -4.96
C TYR A 357 -9.32 -1.25 -5.26
N TRP A 358 -10.48 -1.18 -4.62
CA TRP A 358 -11.68 -1.87 -5.08
C TRP A 358 -12.39 -1.03 -6.12
N LEU A 359 -12.14 -1.29 -7.40
CA LEU A 359 -12.73 -0.52 -8.50
C LEU A 359 -14.06 -1.17 -8.91
N ASP A 360 -15.11 -0.36 -9.04
CA ASP A 360 -16.41 -0.83 -9.52
C ASP A 360 -17.01 0.03 -10.63
N THR A 361 -16.42 1.20 -10.89
CA THR A 361 -16.94 2.14 -11.88
C THR A 361 -15.82 2.79 -12.69
N VAL A 362 -15.96 2.75 -14.02
CA VAL A 362 -15.13 3.54 -14.95
C VAL A 362 -16.04 4.48 -15.72
N GLN A 363 -15.78 5.77 -15.61
CA GLN A 363 -16.55 6.82 -16.23
C GLN A 363 -15.70 7.59 -17.23
N MET A 364 -16.25 7.82 -18.43
CA MET A 364 -15.57 8.53 -19.51
C MET A 364 -16.43 9.66 -20.04
N TRP A 365 -15.77 10.77 -20.28
CA TRP A 365 -16.38 12.00 -20.75
C TRP A 365 -15.85 12.35 -22.12
N TYR A 366 -16.75 12.70 -23.04
CA TYR A 366 -16.41 13.02 -24.41
C TYR A 366 -16.81 14.44 -24.78
N ASN A 367 -16.11 14.98 -25.77
CA ASN A 367 -16.48 16.21 -26.43
C ASN A 367 -17.13 15.90 -27.78
N LEU A 368 -18.46 16.02 -27.83
CA LEU A 368 -19.23 15.76 -29.05
C LEU A 368 -19.43 16.99 -29.94
N PHE A 369 -18.86 18.16 -29.62
CA PHE A 369 -19.12 19.38 -30.38
C PHE A 369 -17.84 19.91 -31.03
N ALA A 370 -17.96 20.57 -32.18
CA ALA A 370 -16.91 21.40 -32.78
C ALA A 370 -17.50 22.42 -33.75
N GLY A 371 -17.04 23.68 -33.69
CA GLY A 371 -17.45 24.72 -34.63
C GLY A 371 -18.97 24.98 -34.69
N GLY A 372 -19.69 24.78 -33.58
CA GLY A 372 -21.14 24.99 -33.49
C GLY A 372 -22.01 23.81 -33.94
N GLY A 373 -21.44 22.65 -34.28
CA GLY A 373 -22.18 21.44 -34.67
C GLY A 373 -21.79 20.20 -33.87
N ARG A 374 -22.74 19.26 -33.68
CA ARG A 374 -22.50 17.94 -33.07
C ARG A 374 -21.75 17.04 -34.05
N LEU A 375 -20.64 16.44 -33.60
CA LEU A 375 -19.82 15.49 -34.34
C LEU A 375 -20.33 14.06 -34.14
N SER A 376 -20.71 13.39 -35.22
CA SER A 376 -20.99 11.95 -35.21
C SER A 376 -19.69 11.14 -35.02
N GLY A 377 -19.66 10.22 -34.07
CA GLY A 377 -18.51 9.32 -33.84
C GLY A 377 -17.29 10.02 -33.24
N ALA A 378 -17.50 10.83 -32.19
CA ALA A 378 -16.47 11.46 -31.36
C ALA A 378 -16.34 10.83 -29.95
N SER A 379 -16.99 9.69 -29.73
CA SER A 379 -16.83 8.80 -28.56
C SER A 379 -16.47 7.38 -29.00
N PHE A 380 -16.06 6.52 -28.06
CA PHE A 380 -15.83 5.13 -28.41
C PHE A 380 -17.15 4.45 -28.80
N ASN A 381 -17.11 3.60 -29.83
CA ASN A 381 -18.27 2.79 -30.23
C ASN A 381 -18.19 1.36 -29.68
N ILE A 382 -16.96 0.86 -29.48
CA ILE A 382 -16.66 -0.46 -28.94
C ILE A 382 -15.37 -0.29 -28.14
N TYR A 383 -15.33 -0.76 -26.91
CA TYR A 383 -14.13 -0.86 -26.10
C TYR A 383 -14.32 -1.96 -25.04
N GLU A 384 -13.24 -2.31 -24.37
CA GLU A 384 -13.25 -3.23 -23.23
C GLU A 384 -12.45 -2.59 -22.10
N ILE A 385 -13.02 -2.64 -20.91
CA ILE A 385 -12.33 -2.30 -19.68
C ILE A 385 -11.63 -3.58 -19.20
N GLN A 386 -10.32 -3.49 -19.03
CA GLN A 386 -9.47 -4.55 -18.52
C GLN A 386 -8.86 -4.07 -17.20
N ILE A 387 -8.90 -4.91 -16.17
CA ILE A 387 -8.43 -4.59 -14.82
C ILE A 387 -7.41 -5.65 -14.40
N SER A 388 -6.31 -5.23 -13.78
CA SER A 388 -5.32 -6.11 -13.18
C SER A 388 -4.99 -5.66 -11.76
N ASP A 389 -4.79 -6.63 -10.87
CA ASP A 389 -4.24 -6.43 -9.52
C ASP A 389 -2.70 -6.31 -9.53
N GLY A 390 -2.06 -6.46 -10.69
CA GLY A 390 -0.60 -6.47 -10.83
C GLY A 390 0.01 -7.87 -10.89
N THR A 391 -0.80 -8.93 -10.84
CA THR A 391 -0.32 -10.30 -10.96
C THR A 391 0.35 -10.53 -12.32
N PRO A 392 1.61 -11.03 -12.36
CA PRO A 392 2.32 -11.25 -13.61
C PRO A 392 1.77 -12.48 -14.37
N ALA A 393 1.67 -12.37 -15.69
CA ALA A 393 1.31 -13.50 -16.55
C ALA A 393 2.53 -14.40 -16.84
N ALA A 394 2.30 -15.71 -17.08
CA ALA A 394 3.37 -16.70 -17.28
C ALA A 394 4.32 -16.41 -18.47
N GLY A 395 3.88 -15.58 -19.44
CA GLY A 395 4.67 -15.15 -20.61
C GLY A 395 5.26 -13.73 -20.50
N GLY A 396 5.14 -13.08 -19.34
CA GLY A 396 5.43 -11.65 -19.15
C GLY A 396 4.19 -10.76 -19.31
N GLY A 397 4.26 -9.54 -18.77
CA GLY A 397 3.11 -8.64 -18.65
C GLY A 397 2.18 -8.99 -17.48
N LEU A 398 0.95 -8.46 -17.50
CA LEU A 398 -0.04 -8.57 -16.43
C LEU A 398 -1.19 -9.52 -16.78
N ILE A 399 -1.78 -10.16 -15.77
CA ILE A 399 -3.06 -10.88 -15.91
C ILE A 399 -4.18 -9.84 -15.88
N TRP A 400 -4.98 -9.81 -16.95
CA TRP A 400 -6.10 -8.90 -17.09
C TRP A 400 -7.44 -9.64 -16.95
N THR A 401 -8.38 -9.02 -16.26
CA THR A 401 -9.78 -9.47 -16.18
C THR A 401 -10.68 -8.38 -16.76
N ALA A 402 -11.66 -8.76 -17.56
CA ALA A 402 -12.66 -7.83 -18.11
C ALA A 402 -14.02 -8.07 -17.41
N PRO A 403 -14.57 -7.10 -16.66
CA PRO A 403 -15.86 -7.27 -15.99
C PRO A 403 -17.03 -7.48 -16.97
N GLU A 404 -17.06 -6.77 -18.10
CA GLU A 404 -18.00 -6.97 -19.22
C GLU A 404 -17.52 -6.18 -20.45
N GLN A 405 -17.83 -6.64 -21.67
CA GLN A 405 -17.64 -5.83 -22.88
C GLN A 405 -18.72 -4.76 -22.97
N VAL A 406 -18.32 -3.48 -23.07
CA VAL A 406 -19.26 -2.37 -23.19
C VAL A 406 -19.22 -1.80 -24.61
N ARG A 407 -20.40 -1.76 -25.23
CA ARG A 407 -20.59 -1.06 -26.50
C ARG A 407 -20.87 0.40 -26.19
N GLY A 408 -19.99 1.29 -26.64
CA GLY A 408 -20.19 2.72 -26.46
C GLY A 408 -21.47 3.18 -27.14
N ILE A 409 -22.25 3.99 -26.41
CA ILE A 409 -23.64 4.34 -26.75
C ILE A 409 -23.71 5.62 -27.59
N GLY A 410 -22.57 6.21 -27.95
CA GLY A 410 -22.52 7.44 -28.75
C GLY A 410 -22.99 8.69 -27.99
N ARG A 411 -22.97 8.65 -26.64
CA ARG A 411 -23.25 9.78 -25.76
C ARG A 411 -21.99 10.57 -25.45
N ASP A 412 -22.18 11.78 -24.94
CA ASP A 412 -21.15 12.67 -24.41
C ASP A 412 -20.60 12.19 -23.06
N THR A 413 -21.32 11.29 -22.39
CA THR A 413 -20.92 10.66 -21.13
C THR A 413 -21.18 9.15 -21.19
N GLU A 414 -20.30 8.38 -20.55
CA GLU A 414 -20.45 6.93 -20.38
C GLU A 414 -20.02 6.54 -18.97
N SER A 415 -20.86 5.76 -18.28
CA SER A 415 -20.56 5.20 -16.95
C SER A 415 -20.68 3.69 -17.02
N ASN A 416 -19.61 2.99 -16.69
CA ASN A 416 -19.53 1.53 -16.71
C ASN A 416 -19.44 1.04 -15.27
N ARG A 417 -20.53 0.48 -14.73
CA ARG A 417 -20.56 -0.08 -13.37
C ARG A 417 -20.52 -1.60 -13.41
N PHE A 418 -19.76 -2.21 -12.51
CA PHE A 418 -19.57 -3.65 -12.39
C PHE A 418 -19.39 -4.04 -10.91
N GLN A 419 -19.26 -5.33 -10.62
CA GLN A 419 -18.93 -5.77 -9.24
C GLN A 419 -17.52 -5.30 -8.85
N PRO A 420 -17.24 -4.91 -7.60
CA PRO A 420 -15.92 -4.47 -7.18
C PRO A 420 -14.81 -5.48 -7.54
N ILE A 421 -13.76 -5.00 -8.19
CA ILE A 421 -12.58 -5.78 -8.58
C ILE A 421 -11.34 -5.13 -7.96
N HIS A 422 -10.43 -5.95 -7.41
CA HIS A 422 -9.11 -5.49 -6.98
C HIS A 422 -8.32 -4.97 -8.18
N ALA A 423 -8.13 -3.66 -8.23
CA ALA A 423 -7.46 -2.93 -9.30
C ALA A 423 -6.18 -2.28 -8.80
N ARG A 424 -5.07 -2.56 -9.49
CA ARG A 424 -3.84 -1.77 -9.49
C ARG A 424 -3.62 -1.10 -10.84
N PHE A 425 -3.99 -1.79 -11.92
CA PHE A 425 -3.93 -1.29 -13.28
C PHE A 425 -5.31 -1.33 -13.93
N VAL A 426 -5.63 -0.29 -14.70
CA VAL A 426 -6.87 -0.18 -15.48
C VAL A 426 -6.50 0.12 -16.92
N ARG A 427 -7.09 -0.61 -17.87
CA ARG A 427 -6.87 -0.42 -19.29
C ARG A 427 -8.19 -0.32 -20.04
N VAL A 428 -8.33 0.72 -20.86
CA VAL A 428 -9.41 0.86 -21.83
C VAL A 428 -8.86 0.45 -23.20
N ALA A 429 -9.18 -0.76 -23.63
CA ALA A 429 -8.76 -1.32 -24.92
C ALA A 429 -9.84 -1.09 -25.98
N TYR A 430 -9.45 -0.63 -27.18
CA TYR A 430 -10.44 -0.26 -28.21
C TYR A 430 -9.96 -0.54 -29.65
N PRO A 431 -10.86 -0.78 -30.61
CA PRO A 431 -10.57 -0.82 -32.04
C PRO A 431 -10.97 0.49 -32.73
N PHE A 432 -10.35 0.81 -33.86
CA PHE A 432 -10.91 1.76 -34.83
C PHE A 432 -11.17 1.02 -36.15
N ILE A 433 -12.41 1.00 -36.63
CA ILE A 433 -12.88 0.16 -37.75
C ILE A 433 -12.65 0.84 -39.13
N ASP A 434 -12.61 0.02 -40.18
CA ASP A 434 -12.49 0.35 -41.61
C ASP A 434 -13.57 1.33 -42.15
N ARG A 435 -13.19 2.17 -43.12
CA ARG A 435 -13.97 3.23 -43.79
C ARG A 435 -15.22 2.75 -44.54
N SER A 436 -15.41 1.43 -44.68
CA SER A 436 -16.55 0.84 -45.41
C SER A 436 -17.89 1.00 -44.68
N VAL A 437 -17.87 1.32 -43.37
CA VAL A 437 -19.05 1.76 -42.61
C VAL A 437 -19.06 3.30 -42.60
N ARG A 438 -19.87 3.90 -43.49
CA ARG A 438 -19.99 5.36 -43.62
C ARG A 438 -20.36 6.00 -42.26
N ASN A 439 -19.50 6.87 -41.75
CA ASN A 439 -19.72 7.88 -40.70
C ASN A 439 -19.70 7.48 -39.21
N GLU A 440 -19.36 6.25 -38.83
CA GLU A 440 -19.32 5.86 -37.40
C GLU A 440 -17.89 5.55 -36.91
N GLY A 441 -17.41 6.28 -35.90
CA GLY A 441 -16.35 5.82 -34.99
C GLY A 441 -14.90 5.88 -35.46
N THR A 442 -14.46 6.89 -36.22
CA THR A 442 -13.04 7.03 -36.62
C THR A 442 -12.21 7.94 -35.71
N LYS A 443 -12.86 8.55 -34.70
CA LYS A 443 -12.23 9.45 -33.74
C LYS A 443 -12.86 9.26 -32.35
N ALA A 444 -12.11 9.48 -31.29
CA ALA A 444 -12.66 9.69 -29.95
C ALA A 444 -12.02 10.94 -29.35
N ARG A 445 -12.83 11.74 -28.66
CA ARG A 445 -12.42 13.02 -28.06
C ARG A 445 -12.70 12.98 -26.57
N ILE A 446 -11.82 12.33 -25.83
CA ILE A 446 -12.00 12.14 -24.40
C ILE A 446 -11.56 13.43 -23.71
N ARG A 447 -12.38 13.88 -22.75
CA ARG A 447 -12.13 15.01 -21.87
C ARG A 447 -11.53 14.53 -20.56
N GLU A 448 -12.15 13.52 -19.95
CA GLU A 448 -11.81 13.04 -18.62
C GLU A 448 -12.13 11.54 -18.51
N VAL A 449 -11.35 10.83 -17.70
CA VAL A 449 -11.60 9.47 -17.22
C VAL A 449 -11.61 9.52 -15.69
N GLN A 450 -12.72 9.09 -15.10
CA GLN A 450 -12.91 9.05 -13.66
C GLN A 450 -13.10 7.60 -13.23
N LEU A 451 -12.50 7.26 -12.09
CA LEU A 451 -12.46 5.91 -11.55
C LEU A 451 -13.06 5.93 -10.16
N TYR A 452 -14.03 5.06 -9.88
CA TYR A 452 -14.68 5.02 -8.58
C TYR A 452 -14.75 3.60 -8.02
N GLY A 453 -14.84 3.56 -6.69
CA GLY A 453 -14.76 2.38 -5.88
C GLY A 453 -15.14 2.68 -4.44
N GLU A 454 -15.31 1.64 -3.65
CA GLU A 454 -15.57 1.74 -2.22
C GLU A 454 -14.82 0.65 -1.48
N GLY A 455 -14.27 1.00 -0.31
CA GLY A 455 -13.71 0.03 0.61
C GLY A 455 -12.30 0.38 1.10
N TYR A 456 -11.82 -0.43 2.03
CA TYR A 456 -10.43 -0.43 2.44
C TYR A 456 -9.52 -0.77 1.27
N HIS A 457 -8.34 -0.15 1.19
CA HIS A 457 -7.35 -0.52 0.19
C HIS A 457 -7.08 -2.04 0.24
N PRO A 458 -7.27 -2.80 -0.88
CA PRO A 458 -7.08 -4.25 -0.91
C PRO A 458 -5.67 -4.68 -0.48
N GLU A 459 -4.70 -3.81 -0.72
CA GLU A 459 -3.30 -4.03 -0.40
C GLU A 459 -2.59 -2.71 -0.13
N VAL A 460 -1.81 -2.70 0.95
CA VAL A 460 -0.93 -1.59 1.33
C VAL A 460 0.44 -2.12 1.76
N GLU A 461 1.50 -1.45 1.33
CA GLU A 461 2.88 -1.76 1.72
C GLU A 461 3.49 -0.56 2.44
N LEU A 462 4.18 -0.84 3.54
CA LEU A 462 4.96 0.13 4.30
C LEU A 462 6.38 -0.38 4.47
N VAL A 463 7.36 0.50 4.27
CA VAL A 463 8.78 0.19 4.44
C VAL A 463 9.39 1.20 5.42
N SER A 464 10.08 0.71 6.45
CA SER A 464 10.77 1.59 7.39
C SER A 464 11.87 2.40 6.70
N GLY A 465 12.25 3.55 7.27
CA GLY A 465 13.58 4.09 6.99
C GLY A 465 14.68 3.13 7.43
N LEU A 466 15.92 3.46 7.07
CA LEU A 466 17.09 2.68 7.45
C LEU A 466 17.24 2.65 8.98
N ILE A 467 17.24 1.47 9.59
CA ILE A 467 17.35 1.31 11.05
C ILE A 467 18.82 0.99 11.41
N PRO A 468 19.60 1.94 11.96
CA PRO A 468 20.93 1.67 12.47
C PRO A 468 20.84 0.94 13.82
N LEU A 469 21.50 -0.22 13.93
CA LEU A 469 21.51 -1.02 15.17
C LEU A 469 22.62 -0.58 16.15
N GLY A 470 23.36 0.47 15.81
CA GLY A 470 24.48 1.05 16.58
C GLY A 470 25.77 0.23 16.54
N SER A 471 25.69 -1.09 16.38
CA SER A 471 26.80 -2.00 16.09
C SER A 471 26.27 -3.25 15.39
N ALA A 472 27.14 -4.16 14.97
CA ALA A 472 26.69 -5.45 14.43
C ALA A 472 25.90 -6.21 15.51
N LYS A 473 24.68 -6.64 15.21
CA LYS A 473 23.81 -7.40 16.13
C LYS A 473 23.43 -8.75 15.55
N ASN A 474 23.43 -9.78 16.39
CA ASN A 474 22.86 -11.08 16.07
C ASN A 474 21.34 -11.01 16.24
N LEU A 475 20.59 -11.17 15.15
CA LEU A 475 19.14 -11.00 15.16
C LEU A 475 18.47 -12.32 15.55
N ILE A 476 17.53 -12.27 16.51
CA ILE A 476 16.97 -13.46 17.14
C ILE A 476 15.59 -13.77 16.59
N SER A 477 14.63 -12.90 16.87
CA SER A 477 13.22 -13.13 16.57
C SER A 477 12.52 -11.83 16.23
N ILE A 478 11.42 -11.97 15.51
CA ILE A 478 10.53 -10.86 15.18
C ILE A 478 9.12 -11.18 15.69
N GLU A 479 8.54 -10.22 16.39
CA GLU A 479 7.23 -10.27 16.99
C GLU A 479 6.42 -9.10 16.45
N TRP A 480 5.13 -9.32 16.25
CA TRP A 480 4.19 -8.26 15.94
C TRP A 480 2.85 -8.51 16.62
N GLU A 481 2.11 -7.43 16.84
CA GLU A 481 0.74 -7.43 17.34
C GLU A 481 -0.16 -6.84 16.26
N ALA A 482 -1.18 -7.59 15.85
CA ALA A 482 -2.08 -7.24 14.77
C ALA A 482 -3.45 -7.88 14.98
N ASP A 483 -4.51 -7.17 14.60
CA ASP A 483 -5.84 -7.74 14.45
C ASP A 483 -6.00 -8.19 13.00
N THR A 484 -6.15 -9.50 12.80
CA THR A 484 -6.25 -10.11 11.47
C THR A 484 -7.55 -10.90 11.36
N PRO A 485 -8.66 -10.27 10.95
CA PRO A 485 -9.90 -10.97 10.67
C PRO A 485 -9.75 -12.10 9.63
N PRO A 486 -10.67 -13.08 9.60
CA PRO A 486 -10.58 -14.21 8.67
C PRO A 486 -10.45 -13.77 7.20
N GLY A 487 -9.46 -14.33 6.51
CA GLY A 487 -9.21 -14.05 5.08
C GLY A 487 -8.23 -12.91 4.82
N MET A 488 -7.88 -12.11 5.84
CA MET A 488 -6.91 -11.03 5.72
C MET A 488 -5.51 -11.49 6.10
N SER A 489 -4.50 -10.70 5.73
CA SER A 489 -3.14 -10.99 6.16
C SER A 489 -2.31 -9.75 6.46
N VAL A 490 -1.48 -9.89 7.49
CA VAL A 490 -0.39 -8.99 7.84
C VAL A 490 0.91 -9.76 7.63
N GLN A 491 1.72 -9.32 6.67
CA GLN A 491 2.99 -9.94 6.34
C GLN A 491 4.13 -9.02 6.75
N ILE A 492 5.04 -9.54 7.57
CA ILE A 492 6.25 -8.83 7.98
C ILE A 492 7.46 -9.48 7.28
N GLN A 493 8.38 -8.65 6.81
CA GLN A 493 9.64 -9.07 6.20
C GLN A 493 10.78 -8.18 6.70
N THR A 494 11.98 -8.75 6.70
CA THR A 494 13.20 -8.04 7.06
C THR A 494 14.18 -8.10 5.90
N ARG A 495 15.10 -7.14 5.87
CA ARG A 495 16.38 -7.29 5.18
C ARG A 495 17.46 -6.53 5.94
N THR A 496 18.69 -6.97 5.78
CA THR A 496 19.82 -6.51 6.58
C THR A 496 21.08 -6.35 5.72
N GLY A 497 21.99 -5.50 6.18
CA GLY A 497 23.28 -5.21 5.54
C GLY A 497 24.21 -4.41 6.46
N ASN A 498 25.42 -4.12 6.00
CA ASN A 498 26.42 -3.32 6.71
C ASN A 498 26.80 -2.04 5.95
N GLU A 499 26.71 -2.04 4.63
CA GLU A 499 27.05 -0.88 3.81
C GLU A 499 25.85 0.04 3.63
N VAL A 500 26.09 1.35 3.71
CA VAL A 500 25.13 2.36 3.31
C VAL A 500 25.66 3.09 2.09
N ALA A 501 24.78 3.37 1.14
CA ALA A 501 25.07 4.20 -0.01
C ALA A 501 24.30 5.52 0.11
N GLU A 502 24.81 6.56 -0.55
CA GLU A 502 24.09 7.81 -0.68
C GLU A 502 23.22 7.76 -1.95
N ALA A 503 21.95 8.11 -1.80
CA ALA A 503 21.04 8.41 -2.90
C ALA A 503 20.68 9.89 -2.84
N TYR A 504 20.58 10.54 -3.99
CA TYR A 504 20.27 11.97 -4.07
C TYR A 504 18.87 12.18 -4.66
N ARG A 505 18.04 12.96 -3.98
CA ARG A 505 16.81 13.53 -4.54
C ARG A 505 17.08 14.96 -4.95
N TYR A 506 16.78 15.30 -6.20
CA TYR A 506 17.05 16.62 -6.74
C TYR A 506 15.74 17.39 -6.81
N TYR A 507 15.71 18.64 -6.35
CA TYR A 507 14.53 19.47 -6.39
C TYR A 507 14.78 20.70 -7.26
N ASP A 508 13.80 21.17 -8.02
CA ASP A 508 13.91 22.47 -8.67
C ASP A 508 13.69 23.63 -7.67
N SER A 509 13.87 24.87 -8.13
CA SER A 509 13.71 26.07 -7.28
C SER A 509 12.30 26.25 -6.70
N GLY A 510 11.29 25.54 -7.25
CA GLY A 510 9.93 25.51 -6.73
C GLY A 510 9.69 24.38 -5.72
N GLY A 511 10.72 23.59 -5.39
CA GLY A 511 10.60 22.48 -4.45
C GLY A 511 10.02 21.20 -5.06
N THR A 512 9.88 21.12 -6.38
CA THR A 512 9.41 19.90 -7.06
C THR A 512 10.57 18.94 -7.32
N GLU A 513 10.41 17.65 -6.99
CA GLU A 513 11.43 16.64 -7.25
C GLU A 513 11.61 16.42 -8.78
N VAL A 514 12.86 16.34 -9.23
CA VAL A 514 13.25 16.16 -10.62
C VAL A 514 14.35 15.11 -10.73
N SER A 515 14.47 14.46 -11.89
CA SER A 515 15.57 13.52 -12.13
C SER A 515 16.92 14.25 -12.17
N GLU A 516 18.01 13.56 -11.82
CA GLU A 516 19.38 14.10 -11.89
C GLU A 516 19.67 14.73 -13.27
N GLY A 517 19.32 14.01 -14.34
CA GLY A 517 19.52 14.49 -15.71
C GLY A 517 18.70 15.73 -16.06
N LYS A 518 17.48 15.86 -15.53
CA LYS A 518 16.66 17.08 -15.68
C LYS A 518 17.26 18.21 -14.85
N TYR A 519 17.62 17.94 -13.60
CA TYR A 519 18.26 18.89 -12.69
C TYR A 519 19.55 19.45 -13.29
N ALA A 520 20.43 18.62 -13.86
CA ALA A 520 21.67 19.05 -14.50
C ALA A 520 21.46 20.08 -15.62
N LYS A 521 20.33 19.96 -16.35
CA LYS A 521 19.93 20.85 -17.46
C LYS A 521 19.18 22.11 -17.02
N LEU A 522 18.76 22.21 -15.76
CA LEU A 522 18.14 23.43 -15.25
C LEU A 522 19.15 24.58 -15.21
N GLY A 523 18.70 25.78 -15.59
CA GLY A 523 19.48 27.00 -15.41
C GLY A 523 19.75 27.26 -13.92
N PHE A 524 20.83 27.97 -13.59
CA PHE A 524 21.31 28.15 -12.20
C PHE A 524 20.20 28.60 -11.23
N PHE A 525 19.38 29.58 -11.59
CA PHE A 525 18.28 30.08 -10.75
C PHE A 525 17.07 29.14 -10.62
N LYS A 526 17.04 28.04 -11.39
CA LYS A 526 15.97 27.03 -11.35
C LYS A 526 16.38 25.76 -10.61
N LYS A 527 17.64 25.63 -10.18
CA LYS A 527 18.12 24.53 -9.36
C LYS A 527 17.74 24.78 -7.91
N GLY A 528 17.04 23.83 -7.29
CA GLY A 528 16.70 23.84 -5.87
C GLY A 528 17.67 23.03 -5.03
N ARG A 529 17.19 22.49 -3.91
CA ARG A 529 18.00 21.67 -3.00
C ARG A 529 18.29 20.28 -3.58
N ILE A 530 19.34 19.64 -3.07
CA ILE A 530 19.60 18.22 -3.27
C ILE A 530 19.55 17.59 -1.89
N ASP A 531 18.65 16.64 -1.70
CA ASP A 531 18.52 15.91 -0.44
C ASP A 531 19.32 14.61 -0.55
N THR A 532 20.26 14.39 0.37
CA THR A 532 21.05 13.16 0.46
C THR A 532 20.38 12.17 1.40
N LEU A 533 20.03 11.00 0.89
CA LEU A 533 19.43 9.89 1.63
C LEU A 533 20.43 8.77 1.81
N GLN A 534 20.46 8.18 3.00
CA GLN A 534 21.15 6.90 3.19
C GLN A 534 20.24 5.76 2.75
N VAL A 535 20.68 5.00 1.76
CA VAL A 535 20.01 3.80 1.26
C VAL A 535 20.90 2.58 1.48
N ALA A 536 20.32 1.40 1.31
CA ALA A 536 21.08 0.16 1.34
C ALA A 536 22.22 0.15 0.31
N GLY A 537 23.41 -0.24 0.76
CA GLY A 537 24.58 -0.47 -0.08
C GLY A 537 24.56 -1.82 -0.79
N SER A 538 25.73 -2.27 -1.24
CA SER A 538 25.85 -3.43 -2.14
C SER A 538 25.77 -4.78 -1.42
N ASP A 539 26.04 -4.82 -0.12
CA ASP A 539 26.11 -6.03 0.70
C ASP A 539 24.76 -6.47 1.30
N TRP A 540 23.67 -5.79 0.94
CA TRP A 540 22.35 -6.04 1.52
C TRP A 540 21.73 -7.32 0.99
N SER A 541 21.08 -8.04 1.91
CA SER A 541 20.23 -9.17 1.56
C SER A 541 18.98 -8.73 0.79
N ASN A 542 18.46 -9.65 -0.04
CA ASN A 542 17.08 -9.55 -0.50
C ASN A 542 16.11 -9.57 0.69
N TRP A 543 14.86 -9.13 0.47
CA TRP A 543 13.80 -9.31 1.46
C TRP A 543 13.65 -10.78 1.84
N SER A 544 13.51 -11.05 3.15
CA SER A 544 13.19 -12.37 3.67
C SER A 544 11.88 -12.90 3.08
N ALA A 545 11.64 -14.20 3.15
CA ALA A 545 10.26 -14.69 3.04
C ALA A 545 9.40 -14.04 4.16
N PRO A 546 8.08 -13.83 3.94
CA PRO A 546 7.18 -13.42 5.02
C PRO A 546 7.25 -14.36 6.21
N TYR A 547 7.32 -13.81 7.42
CA TYR A 547 7.28 -14.60 8.65
C TYR A 547 5.89 -15.23 8.84
N ALA A 548 5.85 -16.48 9.27
CA ALA A 548 4.60 -17.24 9.35
C ALA A 548 3.80 -16.90 10.62
N ARG A 549 4.49 -16.58 11.71
CA ARG A 549 3.88 -16.20 12.99
C ARG A 549 4.78 -15.28 13.82
N SER A 550 4.14 -14.49 14.67
CA SER A 550 4.82 -13.65 15.66
C SER A 550 5.71 -14.52 16.57
N GLY A 551 6.97 -14.11 16.77
CA GLY A 551 8.00 -14.83 17.50
C GLY A 551 8.90 -15.73 16.63
N ASP A 552 8.69 -15.77 15.31
CA ASP A 552 9.54 -16.55 14.40
C ASP A 552 10.99 -16.05 14.41
N PRO A 553 11.97 -16.95 14.23
CA PRO A 553 13.37 -16.57 14.14
C PRO A 553 13.62 -15.74 12.88
N ILE A 554 14.51 -14.76 12.97
CA ILE A 554 14.79 -13.87 11.85
C ILE A 554 15.53 -14.62 10.75
N ALA A 555 15.01 -14.50 9.53
CA ALA A 555 15.52 -15.20 8.35
C ALA A 555 16.59 -14.39 7.60
N SER A 556 16.65 -13.07 7.80
CA SER A 556 17.69 -12.23 7.20
C SER A 556 19.06 -12.50 7.84
N PRO A 557 20.16 -12.44 7.05
CA PRO A 557 21.50 -12.68 7.57
C PRO A 557 21.84 -11.79 8.78
N SER A 558 22.51 -12.38 9.76
CA SER A 558 23.03 -11.67 10.92
C SER A 558 24.34 -12.32 11.40
N PRO A 559 25.30 -11.55 11.95
CA PRO A 559 25.11 -10.21 12.49
C PRO A 559 25.24 -9.11 11.42
N ARG A 560 24.43 -8.06 11.54
CA ARG A 560 24.44 -6.90 10.62
C ARG A 560 24.29 -5.60 11.38
N GLN A 561 24.74 -4.49 10.78
CA GLN A 561 24.69 -3.16 11.41
C GLN A 561 23.41 -2.39 11.10
N TYR A 562 22.73 -2.74 10.01
CA TYR A 562 21.54 -2.06 9.56
C TYR A 562 20.41 -3.06 9.24
N LEU A 563 19.19 -2.57 9.44
CA LEU A 563 17.95 -3.29 9.25
C LEU A 563 16.96 -2.43 8.44
N LEU A 564 16.16 -3.09 7.60
CA LEU A 564 14.93 -2.55 7.04
C LEU A 564 13.80 -3.52 7.34
N LEU A 565 12.64 -2.94 7.67
CA LEU A 565 11.40 -3.67 7.89
C LEU A 565 10.42 -3.34 6.78
N ARG A 566 9.65 -4.34 6.37
CA ARG A 566 8.51 -4.18 5.47
C ARG A 566 7.28 -4.84 6.07
N ALA A 567 6.17 -4.13 6.06
CA ALA A 567 4.86 -4.65 6.38
C ALA A 567 3.96 -4.57 5.14
N ARG A 568 3.18 -5.61 4.88
CA ARG A 568 2.15 -5.63 3.84
C ARG A 568 0.84 -6.10 4.46
N LEU A 569 -0.20 -5.28 4.36
CA LEU A 569 -1.54 -5.60 4.83
C LEU A 569 -2.42 -5.85 3.60
N THR A 570 -3.22 -6.91 3.64
CA THR A 570 -4.07 -7.32 2.52
C THR A 570 -5.46 -7.72 3.03
N THR A 571 -6.48 -7.35 2.27
CA THR A 571 -7.87 -7.74 2.52
C THR A 571 -8.54 -8.20 1.23
N PRO A 572 -9.28 -9.33 1.23
CA PRO A 572 -10.16 -9.73 0.14
C PRO A 572 -11.59 -9.17 0.29
N ASP A 573 -11.90 -8.51 1.42
CA ASP A 573 -13.21 -7.91 1.71
C ASP A 573 -13.09 -6.38 1.64
N PRO A 574 -13.86 -5.68 0.79
CA PRO A 574 -13.85 -4.23 0.75
C PRO A 574 -14.23 -3.54 2.06
N LEU A 575 -15.03 -4.19 2.92
CA LEU A 575 -15.64 -3.55 4.09
C LEU A 575 -14.97 -3.91 5.42
N ASP A 576 -13.90 -4.71 5.39
CA ASP A 576 -13.17 -5.10 6.59
C ASP A 576 -11.65 -5.13 6.28
N ALA A 577 -10.80 -4.86 7.27
CA ALA A 577 -9.35 -4.78 7.08
C ALA A 577 -8.57 -5.18 8.33
N ALA A 578 -7.38 -5.75 8.11
CA ALA A 578 -6.44 -6.02 9.20
C ALA A 578 -5.83 -4.71 9.71
N SER A 579 -5.45 -4.70 10.99
CA SER A 579 -4.67 -3.62 11.58
C SER A 579 -3.39 -4.14 12.24
N LEU A 580 -2.37 -3.29 12.25
CA LEU A 580 -1.05 -3.55 12.81
C LEU A 580 -0.78 -2.55 13.93
N HIS A 581 -0.50 -3.05 15.13
CA HIS A 581 -0.27 -2.23 16.33
C HIS A 581 1.21 -2.05 16.63
N SER A 582 1.98 -3.13 16.53
CA SER A 582 3.42 -3.08 16.82
C SER A 582 4.25 -4.10 16.08
N ILE A 583 5.53 -3.77 15.85
CA ILE A 583 6.59 -4.70 15.48
C ILE A 583 7.72 -4.57 16.52
N ARG A 584 8.19 -5.70 17.04
CA ARG A 584 9.34 -5.83 17.93
C ARG A 584 10.33 -6.81 17.33
N LEU A 585 11.58 -6.38 17.20
CA LEU A 585 12.67 -7.22 16.75
C LEU A 585 13.64 -7.41 17.91
N ASN A 586 13.92 -8.64 18.30
CA ASN A 586 14.86 -8.95 19.37
C ASN A 586 16.23 -9.30 18.80
N PHE A 587 17.29 -8.82 19.45
CA PHE A 587 18.67 -9.08 19.05
C PHE A 587 19.58 -9.22 20.27
N ASN A 588 20.71 -9.89 20.07
CA ASN A 588 21.78 -10.04 21.05
C ASN A 588 23.09 -9.45 20.50
N PRO A 589 24.07 -9.15 21.37
CA PRO A 589 25.45 -8.99 20.94
C PRO A 589 25.91 -10.25 20.19
N PRO A 590 26.70 -10.11 19.12
CA PRO A 590 27.22 -11.25 18.36
C PRO A 590 28.23 -12.07 19.18
N VAL A 591 28.33 -13.35 18.87
CA VAL A 591 29.39 -14.22 19.42
C VAL A 591 30.72 -13.96 18.70
N ALA A 592 30.66 -13.52 17.45
CA ALA A 592 31.80 -13.08 16.64
C ALA A 592 31.34 -12.06 15.59
N GLN A 593 32.18 -11.10 15.21
CA GLN A 593 31.91 -10.12 14.17
C GLN A 593 31.50 -10.78 12.84
N GLN A 594 32.20 -11.85 12.46
CA GLN A 594 31.90 -12.65 11.29
C GLN A 594 32.18 -14.12 11.62
N LEU A 595 31.33 -14.99 11.08
CA LEU A 595 31.53 -16.44 11.07
C LEU A 595 31.43 -16.88 9.62
N GLN A 596 32.53 -17.33 9.06
CA GLN A 596 32.60 -17.79 7.68
C GLN A 596 32.97 -19.26 7.66
N GLY A 597 32.45 -20.03 6.72
CA GLY A 597 32.78 -21.45 6.66
C GLY A 597 32.50 -22.13 5.33
N GLU A 598 33.12 -23.29 5.18
CA GLU A 598 33.03 -24.16 4.00
C GLU A 598 33.27 -25.62 4.37
N LEU A 599 32.88 -26.52 3.47
CA LEU A 599 33.14 -27.95 3.60
C LEU A 599 34.46 -28.32 2.90
N ASP A 600 35.16 -29.33 3.39
CA ASP A 600 36.32 -29.91 2.70
C ASP A 600 35.94 -30.49 1.33
N VAL A 601 34.80 -31.18 1.25
CA VAL A 601 34.26 -31.81 0.04
C VAL A 601 32.95 -31.17 -0.41
N GLY A 602 32.86 -30.78 -1.67
CA GLY A 602 31.63 -30.26 -2.29
C GLY A 602 30.85 -31.29 -3.11
N VAL A 603 31.41 -32.49 -3.33
CA VAL A 603 30.82 -33.53 -4.18
C VAL A 603 30.98 -34.89 -3.52
N PHE A 604 29.87 -35.63 -3.39
CA PHE A 604 29.87 -37.03 -2.94
C PHE A 604 29.89 -37.97 -4.15
N GLU A 605 30.85 -38.90 -4.15
CA GLU A 605 31.00 -39.88 -5.25
C GLU A 605 29.90 -40.95 -5.22
N HIS A 606 29.46 -41.36 -4.03
CA HIS A 606 28.46 -42.41 -3.82
C HIS A 606 27.27 -41.91 -3.00
N LEU A 607 26.06 -42.00 -3.56
CA LEU A 607 24.84 -41.63 -2.84
C LEU A 607 24.39 -42.76 -1.92
N GLY A 608 24.02 -42.41 -0.68
CA GLY A 608 23.58 -43.31 0.37
C GLY A 608 24.68 -43.99 1.18
N ALA A 609 25.94 -43.86 0.75
CA ALA A 609 27.10 -44.34 1.50
C ALA A 609 27.55 -43.29 2.52
N PRO A 610 27.80 -43.65 3.79
CA PRO A 610 28.42 -42.77 4.77
C PRO A 610 29.82 -42.32 4.30
N GLN A 611 30.07 -41.02 4.36
CA GLN A 611 31.34 -40.36 4.04
C GLN A 611 31.71 -39.38 5.15
N GLU A 612 33.00 -39.30 5.46
CA GLU A 612 33.52 -38.30 6.40
C GLU A 612 33.59 -36.94 5.69
N VAL A 613 33.17 -35.90 6.41
CA VAL A 613 33.15 -34.51 5.95
C VAL A 613 33.73 -33.63 7.06
N SER A 614 34.53 -32.65 6.66
CA SER A 614 35.08 -31.64 7.54
C SER A 614 34.43 -30.29 7.24
N LEU A 615 33.75 -29.71 8.22
CA LEU A 615 33.29 -28.33 8.19
C LEU A 615 34.37 -27.42 8.79
N PHE A 616 34.88 -26.50 7.99
CA PHE A 616 35.80 -25.46 8.44
C PHE A 616 35.04 -24.17 8.76
N VAL A 617 35.31 -23.58 9.93
CA VAL A 617 34.72 -22.30 10.35
C VAL A 617 35.81 -21.35 10.82
N LYS A 618 35.83 -20.16 10.23
CA LYS A 618 36.74 -19.06 10.55
C LYS A 618 35.98 -17.95 11.28
N PRO A 619 36.21 -17.78 12.59
CA PRO A 619 35.66 -16.66 13.33
C PRO A 619 36.54 -15.41 13.22
N THR A 620 35.91 -14.25 13.01
CA THR A 620 36.54 -12.93 13.14
C THR A 620 35.92 -12.22 14.33
N PHE A 621 36.75 -11.72 15.26
CA PHE A 621 36.28 -11.08 16.49
C PHE A 621 36.61 -9.58 16.57
N THR A 622 35.71 -8.82 17.17
CA THR A 622 35.96 -7.51 17.79
C THR A 622 36.08 -7.63 19.31
N SER A 623 36.46 -6.53 19.97
CA SER A 623 36.52 -6.46 21.43
C SER A 623 35.15 -6.46 22.13
N GLN A 624 34.06 -6.32 21.38
CA GLN A 624 32.68 -6.32 21.92
C GLN A 624 31.99 -7.68 21.81
N ASP A 625 32.60 -8.64 21.11
CA ASP A 625 31.98 -9.94 20.85
C ASP A 625 32.09 -10.85 22.07
N LEU A 626 31.05 -11.66 22.28
CA LEU A 626 30.93 -12.50 23.49
C LEU A 626 31.83 -13.75 23.44
N GLY A 627 32.24 -14.18 22.24
CA GLY A 627 32.80 -15.51 22.04
C GLY A 627 31.74 -16.60 22.04
N PHE A 628 32.15 -17.82 21.69
CA PHE A 628 31.30 -19.00 21.59
C PHE A 628 31.95 -20.21 22.29
N ASP A 629 31.14 -21.12 22.77
CA ASP A 629 31.51 -22.41 23.34
C ASP A 629 30.57 -23.53 22.88
N GLU A 630 29.69 -23.24 21.92
CA GLU A 630 28.78 -24.20 21.31
C GLU A 630 28.84 -24.13 19.78
N ILE A 631 28.71 -25.29 19.13
CA ILE A 631 28.68 -25.45 17.68
C ILE A 631 27.47 -26.31 17.33
N LEU A 632 26.68 -25.88 16.36
CA LEU A 632 25.53 -26.62 15.85
C LEU A 632 25.68 -26.79 14.35
N VAL A 633 25.65 -28.03 13.87
CA VAL A 633 25.58 -28.39 12.45
C VAL A 633 24.22 -29.03 12.19
N ARG A 634 23.56 -28.65 11.11
CA ARG A 634 22.28 -29.23 10.68
C ARG A 634 22.34 -29.62 9.21
N THR A 635 21.73 -30.76 8.93
CA THR A 635 21.52 -31.30 7.58
C THR A 635 20.02 -31.43 7.30
N PRO A 636 19.62 -31.66 6.04
CA PRO A 636 18.27 -32.11 5.73
C PRO A 636 17.86 -33.35 6.56
N PRO A 637 16.56 -33.51 6.91
CA PRO A 637 16.10 -34.58 7.80
C PRO A 637 16.36 -36.02 7.33
N ASP A 638 16.68 -36.23 6.06
CA ASP A 638 17.04 -37.53 5.48
C ASP A 638 18.52 -37.90 5.66
N MET A 639 19.34 -36.97 6.15
CA MET A 639 20.76 -37.18 6.43
C MET A 639 20.98 -37.34 7.93
N SER A 640 21.86 -38.27 8.32
CA SER A 640 22.30 -38.43 9.71
C SER A 640 23.70 -37.87 9.91
N LEU A 641 23.99 -37.33 11.10
CA LEU A 641 25.28 -36.80 11.51
C LEU A 641 25.87 -37.64 12.64
N GLU A 642 27.07 -38.18 12.44
CA GLU A 642 27.85 -38.86 13.47
C GLU A 642 29.12 -38.06 13.75
N PHE A 643 29.36 -37.66 15.00
CA PHE A 643 30.53 -36.87 15.39
C PHE A 643 31.83 -37.67 15.25
N GLY A 644 32.83 -37.09 14.59
CA GLY A 644 34.19 -37.62 14.51
C GLY A 644 35.14 -36.92 15.46
N ALA A 645 35.48 -35.66 15.16
CA ALA A 645 36.45 -34.88 15.93
C ALA A 645 36.17 -33.38 15.83
N LEU A 646 36.69 -32.61 16.80
CA LEU A 646 36.70 -31.16 16.79
C LEU A 646 38.13 -30.66 16.96
N ARG A 647 38.63 -29.90 15.99
CA ARG A 647 39.98 -29.34 16.02
C ARG A 647 39.97 -27.81 15.97
N LEU A 648 40.84 -27.18 16.74
CA LEU A 648 40.99 -25.73 16.87
C LEU A 648 42.46 -25.34 16.69
N GLY A 649 42.72 -24.20 16.05
CA GLY A 649 44.08 -23.67 15.98
C GLY A 649 44.18 -22.30 15.34
N SER A 650 45.32 -21.65 15.58
CA SER A 650 45.75 -20.47 14.82
C SER A 650 46.22 -20.86 13.42
N SER A 651 46.28 -19.91 12.49
CA SER A 651 46.75 -20.18 11.12
C SER A 651 48.12 -20.87 11.10
N ALA A 652 49.05 -20.43 11.96
CA ALA A 652 50.39 -21.02 12.06
C ALA A 652 50.39 -22.48 12.58
N GLN A 653 49.45 -22.83 13.45
CA GLN A 653 49.30 -24.21 13.94
C GLN A 653 48.67 -25.12 12.88
N TRP A 654 47.77 -24.59 12.06
CA TRP A 654 47.23 -25.33 10.91
C TRP A 654 48.32 -25.60 9.86
N GLU A 655 49.12 -24.58 9.52
CA GLU A 655 50.26 -24.71 8.59
C GLU A 655 51.32 -25.71 9.08
N SER A 656 51.58 -25.77 10.39
CA SER A 656 52.56 -26.69 10.98
C SER A 656 51.99 -28.08 11.29
N GLY A 657 50.69 -28.32 11.08
CA GLY A 657 50.00 -29.56 11.43
C GLY A 657 49.83 -29.79 12.93
N GLN A 658 49.94 -28.74 13.74
CA GLN A 658 49.85 -28.74 15.20
C GLN A 658 48.51 -28.21 15.75
N ALA A 659 47.46 -28.15 14.93
CA ALA A 659 46.12 -27.80 15.39
C ALA A 659 45.64 -28.81 16.47
N GLU A 660 45.08 -28.27 17.55
CA GLU A 660 44.67 -29.01 18.74
C GLU A 660 43.37 -29.77 18.46
N GLU A 661 43.36 -31.08 18.71
CA GLU A 661 42.13 -31.88 18.77
C GLU A 661 41.58 -31.85 20.21
N LEU A 662 40.36 -31.35 20.37
CA LEU A 662 39.74 -31.21 21.69
C LEU A 662 39.28 -32.57 22.22
N ALA A 663 39.87 -33.00 23.34
CA ALA A 663 39.52 -34.27 23.99
C ALA A 663 38.16 -34.23 24.72
N ASN A 664 37.76 -33.07 25.24
CA ASN A 664 36.55 -32.92 26.06
C ASN A 664 35.47 -32.13 25.31
N VAL A 665 34.81 -32.76 24.35
CA VAL A 665 33.65 -32.20 23.65
C VAL A 665 32.39 -32.92 24.11
N GLN A 666 31.44 -32.16 24.66
CA GLN A 666 30.14 -32.71 25.03
C GLN A 666 29.22 -32.68 23.80
N VAL A 667 28.81 -33.86 23.31
CA VAL A 667 27.78 -33.99 22.27
C VAL A 667 26.41 -33.96 22.95
N MET A 668 25.61 -32.95 22.62
CA MET A 668 24.28 -32.74 23.17
C MET A 668 23.24 -33.59 22.44
N GLU A 669 22.20 -34.02 23.15
CA GLU A 669 21.12 -34.80 22.54
C GLU A 669 20.35 -33.95 21.52
N THR A 670 20.26 -34.46 20.29
CA THR A 670 19.58 -33.82 19.17
C THR A 670 18.92 -34.88 18.28
N ARG A 671 18.23 -34.44 17.22
CA ARG A 671 17.77 -35.35 16.16
C ARG A 671 18.96 -35.85 15.35
N SER A 672 18.80 -36.96 14.63
CA SER A 672 19.88 -37.54 13.82
C SER A 672 20.41 -36.59 12.74
N ASP A 673 19.61 -35.64 12.28
CA ASP A 673 19.98 -34.65 11.25
C ASP A 673 20.78 -33.45 11.78
N SER A 674 21.07 -33.44 13.09
CA SER A 674 21.66 -32.33 13.80
C SER A 674 22.83 -32.82 14.66
N LEU A 675 23.86 -31.98 14.80
CA LEU A 675 25.00 -32.23 15.66
C LEU A 675 25.27 -30.98 16.50
N TRP A 676 25.02 -31.06 17.81
CA TRP A 676 25.28 -29.98 18.76
C TRP A 676 26.44 -30.35 19.67
N LEU A 677 27.53 -29.60 19.56
CA LEU A 677 28.75 -29.74 20.33
C LEU A 677 28.86 -28.60 21.35
N ARG A 678 29.28 -28.94 22.57
CA ARG A 678 29.66 -27.97 23.61
C ARG A 678 31.12 -28.18 24.00
N LEU A 679 31.88 -27.09 23.96
CA LEU A 679 33.30 -27.05 24.27
C LEU A 679 33.52 -26.87 25.77
N ASP A 680 34.67 -27.32 26.27
CA ASP A 680 35.09 -27.14 27.67
C ASP A 680 35.67 -25.74 27.97
N ARG A 681 35.79 -24.89 26.94
CA ARG A 681 36.31 -23.52 27.02
C ARG A 681 35.61 -22.57 26.05
N LEU A 682 35.56 -21.31 26.45
CA LEU A 682 35.07 -20.22 25.61
C LEU A 682 36.13 -19.80 24.58
N VAL A 683 35.78 -19.87 23.30
CA VAL A 683 36.58 -19.33 22.19
C VAL A 683 36.20 -17.87 21.98
N LYS A 684 37.18 -16.98 22.11
CA LYS A 684 37.00 -15.52 21.97
C LYS A 684 38.28 -14.85 21.49
N GLN A 685 38.20 -13.54 21.24
CA GLN A 685 39.35 -12.71 20.87
C GLN A 685 40.55 -12.93 21.82
N GLY A 686 41.73 -13.16 21.23
CA GLY A 686 42.98 -13.41 21.96
C GLY A 686 43.25 -14.87 22.32
N GLY A 687 42.32 -15.80 22.03
CA GLY A 687 42.44 -17.23 22.34
C GLY A 687 43.26 -18.08 21.37
N GLN A 688 43.96 -17.50 20.39
CA GLN A 688 44.75 -18.19 19.36
C GLN A 688 43.95 -19.23 18.54
N VAL A 689 42.67 -18.99 18.27
CA VAL A 689 41.84 -19.83 17.39
C VAL A 689 41.41 -18.99 16.20
N ASP A 690 42.03 -19.28 15.04
CA ASP A 690 41.72 -18.62 13.77
C ASP A 690 40.86 -19.51 12.86
N LEU A 691 40.90 -20.84 13.05
CA LEU A 691 40.15 -21.81 12.26
C LEU A 691 39.74 -23.01 13.12
N ILE A 692 38.52 -23.48 12.87
CA ILE A 692 37.83 -24.58 13.53
C ILE A 692 37.55 -25.66 12.47
N GLU A 693 37.74 -26.93 12.80
CA GLU A 693 37.36 -28.07 11.96
C GLU A 693 36.41 -28.97 12.76
N VAL A 694 35.18 -29.15 12.25
CA VAL A 694 34.23 -30.14 12.77
C VAL A 694 34.19 -31.31 11.80
N ARG A 695 34.73 -32.46 12.20
CA ARG A 695 34.62 -33.70 11.42
C ARG A 695 33.41 -34.50 11.84
N PHE A 696 32.63 -34.92 10.86
CA PHE A 696 31.48 -35.79 11.07
C PHE A 696 31.27 -36.71 9.87
N THR A 697 30.61 -37.84 10.11
CA THR A 697 30.20 -38.76 9.05
C THR A 697 28.74 -38.53 8.69
N THR A 698 28.43 -38.47 7.39
CA THR A 698 27.06 -38.33 6.86
C THR A 698 26.87 -39.01 5.51
N ALA A 699 25.64 -39.15 5.04
CA ALA A 699 25.31 -39.76 3.75
C ALA A 699 24.32 -38.88 2.98
N LEU A 700 24.63 -38.58 1.70
CA LEU A 700 23.74 -37.82 0.82
C LEU A 700 22.82 -38.78 0.05
N PHE A 701 21.51 -38.52 0.07
CA PHE A 701 20.52 -39.32 -0.69
C PHE A 701 19.88 -38.53 -1.86
N SER A 702 19.90 -37.20 -1.79
CA SER A 702 19.33 -36.29 -2.79
C SER A 702 20.39 -35.81 -3.80
N PRO A 703 20.02 -35.16 -4.93
CA PRO A 703 21.00 -34.64 -5.90
C PRO A 703 21.94 -33.57 -5.32
N GLY A 704 21.58 -32.98 -4.18
CA GLY A 704 22.43 -32.12 -3.37
C GLY A 704 21.76 -31.80 -2.04
N ALA A 705 22.55 -31.27 -1.10
CA ALA A 705 22.11 -30.82 0.21
C ALA A 705 22.87 -29.55 0.61
N VAL A 706 22.19 -28.64 1.30
CA VAL A 706 22.80 -27.47 1.93
C VAL A 706 22.82 -27.71 3.44
N LEU A 707 24.00 -27.59 4.04
CA LEU A 707 24.20 -27.68 5.48
C LEU A 707 24.06 -26.29 6.10
N GLN A 708 23.58 -26.26 7.34
CA GLN A 708 23.56 -25.06 8.16
C GLN A 708 24.51 -25.24 9.33
N ALA A 709 25.30 -24.22 9.64
CA ALA A 709 26.15 -24.20 10.81
C ALA A 709 25.91 -22.93 11.61
N ALA A 710 25.93 -23.05 12.94
CA ALA A 710 25.79 -21.92 13.85
C ALA A 710 26.69 -22.08 15.07
N LEU A 711 27.23 -20.98 15.57
CA LEU A 711 28.00 -20.94 16.82
C LEU A 711 27.19 -20.23 17.91
N GLY A 712 27.30 -20.71 19.15
CA GLY A 712 26.52 -20.24 20.28
C GLY A 712 27.36 -20.04 21.54
N ASN A 713 26.84 -19.25 22.46
CA ASN A 713 27.39 -19.03 23.79
C ASN A 713 26.43 -19.57 24.84
N SER A 714 26.82 -20.63 25.55
CA SER A 714 26.00 -21.36 26.50
C SER A 714 25.52 -20.52 27.69
N SER A 715 26.22 -19.41 27.98
CA SER A 715 25.85 -18.47 29.05
C SER A 715 24.77 -17.46 28.64
N LEU A 716 24.44 -17.38 27.35
CA LEU A 716 23.43 -16.47 26.80
C LEU A 716 22.37 -17.24 26.01
N ALA A 717 21.12 -17.14 26.44
CA ALA A 717 20.01 -17.73 25.71
C ALA A 717 19.87 -17.10 24.30
N ASN A 718 19.52 -17.93 23.31
CA ASN A 718 19.34 -17.51 21.91
C ASN A 718 20.57 -16.78 21.33
N SER A 719 21.77 -17.26 21.66
CA SER A 719 23.04 -16.73 21.19
C SER A 719 23.52 -17.32 19.86
N TRP A 720 22.74 -18.23 19.26
CA TRP A 720 23.08 -18.87 17.98
C TRP A 720 23.25 -17.84 16.88
N GLN A 721 24.44 -17.81 16.30
CA GLN A 721 24.82 -16.98 15.16
C GLN A 721 25.17 -17.89 13.99
N GLN A 722 24.56 -17.66 12.82
CA GLN A 722 24.78 -18.48 11.63
C GLN A 722 26.19 -18.26 11.05
N VAL A 723 26.71 -19.30 10.43
CA VAL A 723 27.96 -19.28 9.65
C VAL A 723 27.61 -18.97 8.20
N ASP A 724 28.15 -17.87 7.67
CA ASP A 724 27.98 -17.47 6.27
C ASP A 724 28.94 -18.31 5.38
N PRO A 725 28.50 -18.81 4.21
CA PRO A 725 29.36 -19.57 3.31
C PRO A 725 30.44 -18.67 2.69
N ALA A 726 31.71 -19.09 2.76
CA ALA A 726 32.83 -18.39 2.15
C ALA A 726 34.08 -19.29 2.07
N ASP A 727 34.99 -18.96 1.15
CA ASP A 727 36.34 -19.54 1.06
C ASP A 727 37.19 -19.04 2.24
N VAL A 728 37.50 -19.94 3.17
CA VAL A 728 38.15 -19.63 4.45
C VAL A 728 39.51 -20.32 4.62
N THR A 729 39.77 -21.40 3.90
CA THR A 729 41.01 -22.17 4.01
C THR A 729 41.41 -22.91 2.72
N GLU A 730 42.71 -22.96 2.43
CA GLU A 730 43.26 -23.78 1.33
C GLU A 730 43.16 -25.30 1.58
N LEU A 731 42.75 -25.72 2.79
CA LEU A 731 42.53 -27.12 3.15
C LEU A 731 41.24 -27.68 2.54
N ALA A 732 40.30 -26.81 2.17
CA ALA A 732 39.04 -27.18 1.57
C ALA A 732 39.12 -27.14 0.04
N GLN A 733 38.33 -28.01 -0.62
CA GLN A 733 38.19 -28.01 -2.08
C GLN A 733 36.82 -27.49 -2.54
N SER A 734 35.91 -27.24 -1.60
CA SER A 734 34.63 -26.57 -1.88
C SER A 734 34.77 -25.05 -1.68
N GLN A 735 33.68 -24.30 -1.90
CA GLN A 735 33.62 -22.86 -1.63
C GLN A 735 32.34 -22.50 -0.85
N GLY A 736 31.81 -23.43 -0.06
CA GLY A 736 30.58 -23.19 0.69
C GLY A 736 30.04 -24.38 1.47
N LEU A 737 28.79 -24.27 1.92
CA LEU A 737 28.11 -25.25 2.77
C LEU A 737 27.20 -26.20 1.99
N GLN A 738 27.53 -26.48 0.72
CA GLN A 738 26.72 -27.32 -0.16
C GLN A 738 27.47 -28.57 -0.60
N ILE A 739 26.77 -29.69 -0.58
CA ILE A 739 27.23 -30.98 -1.10
C ILE A 739 26.37 -31.34 -2.32
N LEU A 740 27.01 -31.74 -3.41
CA LEU A 740 26.34 -32.21 -4.63
C LEU A 740 26.60 -33.70 -4.86
N ALA A 741 25.65 -34.37 -5.51
CA ALA A 741 25.85 -35.74 -5.98
C ALA A 741 26.74 -35.76 -7.23
N SER A 742 27.66 -36.73 -7.30
CA SER A 742 28.37 -37.01 -8.55
C SER A 742 27.39 -37.44 -9.67
N VAL A 743 27.69 -37.01 -10.90
CA VAL A 743 26.89 -37.31 -12.11
C VAL A 743 26.94 -38.81 -12.47
N GLN A 744 27.89 -39.57 -11.91
CA GLN A 744 28.14 -40.96 -12.29
C GLN A 744 27.17 -41.99 -11.64
N ASP A 745 26.51 -41.68 -10.53
CA ASP A 745 25.56 -42.59 -9.85
C ASP A 745 24.10 -42.28 -10.20
N ASN A 746 23.57 -42.86 -11.29
CA ASN A 746 22.22 -42.58 -11.81
C ASN A 746 21.10 -43.48 -11.25
N ASN A 747 21.39 -44.34 -10.27
CA ASN A 747 20.41 -45.31 -9.78
C ASN A 747 19.50 -44.70 -8.69
N VAL A 748 18.18 -44.74 -8.93
CA VAL A 748 17.17 -44.26 -7.97
C VAL A 748 17.01 -45.21 -6.78
N LEU A 749 17.21 -46.52 -6.99
CA LEU A 749 17.20 -47.55 -5.95
C LEU A 749 18.63 -48.07 -5.75
N GLY A 750 19.03 -48.32 -4.50
CA GLY A 750 20.32 -48.89 -4.13
C GLY A 750 20.20 -49.84 -2.94
N ASP A 751 21.26 -50.59 -2.68
CA ASP A 751 21.46 -51.38 -1.45
C ASP A 751 20.26 -52.27 -1.06
N LEU A 752 19.60 -52.90 -2.03
CA LEU A 752 18.48 -53.80 -1.75
C LEU A 752 19.00 -55.05 -1.04
N GLY A 753 18.72 -55.15 0.25
CA GLY A 753 18.88 -56.31 1.09
C GLY A 753 17.53 -56.96 1.41
N ILE A 754 17.51 -58.29 1.44
CA ILE A 754 16.37 -59.07 1.93
C ILE A 754 16.94 -60.05 2.93
N GLN A 755 16.49 -60.00 4.18
CA GLN A 755 16.94 -60.90 5.23
C GLN A 755 15.75 -61.56 5.94
N PRO A 756 15.71 -62.90 6.05
CA PRO A 756 16.63 -63.88 5.45
C PRO A 756 16.44 -64.04 3.92
N ASP A 757 17.46 -64.53 3.23
CA ASP A 757 17.42 -64.78 1.76
C ASP A 757 16.35 -65.80 1.34
N VAL A 758 15.92 -66.65 2.29
CA VAL A 758 14.91 -67.68 2.10
C VAL A 758 13.87 -67.53 3.19
N VAL A 759 12.61 -67.44 2.78
CA VAL A 759 11.47 -67.29 3.68
C VAL A 759 10.68 -68.59 3.70
N THR A 760 10.49 -69.18 4.89
CA THR A 760 9.78 -70.45 5.09
C THR A 760 8.64 -70.25 6.08
N PRO A 761 7.50 -69.67 5.64
CA PRO A 761 6.34 -69.43 6.49
C PRO A 761 5.67 -70.75 6.90
N ASN A 762 6.17 -71.38 7.96
CA ASN A 762 5.67 -72.64 8.51
C ASN A 762 5.32 -72.54 10.01
N GLY A 763 5.57 -71.37 10.63
CA GLY A 763 5.24 -71.09 12.02
C GLY A 763 6.19 -71.73 13.04
N ASP A 764 7.39 -72.15 12.63
CA ASP A 764 8.40 -72.73 13.52
C ASP A 764 9.33 -71.70 14.19
N GLY A 765 9.14 -70.40 13.87
CA GLY A 765 9.93 -69.28 14.36
C GLY A 765 11.22 -69.03 13.58
N VAL A 766 11.49 -69.80 12.52
CA VAL A 766 12.68 -69.69 11.67
C VAL A 766 12.26 -69.27 10.27
N ASN A 767 12.76 -68.11 9.81
CA ASN A 767 12.45 -67.53 8.49
C ASN A 767 10.94 -67.33 8.20
N ASP A 768 10.12 -67.17 9.24
CA ASP A 768 8.70 -66.83 9.12
C ASP A 768 8.44 -65.34 8.81
N ALA A 769 9.47 -64.51 8.96
CA ALA A 769 9.44 -63.09 8.67
C ALA A 769 10.65 -62.72 7.82
N LEU A 770 10.50 -61.64 7.06
CA LEU A 770 11.55 -61.03 6.26
C LEU A 770 11.61 -59.53 6.54
N THR A 771 12.82 -58.98 6.45
CA THR A 771 13.10 -57.55 6.43
C THR A 771 13.63 -57.20 5.05
N ILE A 772 13.04 -56.17 4.44
CA ILE A 772 13.51 -55.59 3.17
C ILE A 772 14.15 -54.25 3.49
N ASP A 773 15.45 -54.13 3.28
CA ASP A 773 16.17 -52.87 3.37
C ASP A 773 16.62 -52.39 1.99
N PHE A 774 16.49 -51.09 1.74
CA PHE A 774 16.92 -50.48 0.47
C PHE A 774 17.09 -48.98 0.62
N THR A 775 17.84 -48.37 -0.29
CA THR A 775 18.07 -46.94 -0.34
C THR A 775 17.33 -46.31 -1.51
N VAL A 776 16.57 -45.25 -1.26
CA VAL A 776 15.95 -44.41 -2.31
C VAL A 776 16.75 -43.13 -2.47
N ARG A 777 17.11 -42.81 -3.72
CA ARG A 777 18.04 -41.74 -4.08
C ARG A 777 17.46 -40.84 -5.17
N ARG A 778 17.92 -39.61 -5.25
CA ARG A 778 17.61 -38.62 -6.30
C ARG A 778 16.12 -38.24 -6.47
N LEU A 779 15.27 -38.55 -5.50
CA LEU A 779 13.86 -38.16 -5.49
C LEU A 779 13.60 -37.10 -4.42
N SER A 780 12.76 -36.11 -4.72
CA SER A 780 12.44 -35.00 -3.83
C SER A 780 10.96 -34.97 -3.44
N GLY A 781 10.69 -34.31 -2.31
CA GLY A 781 9.36 -34.12 -1.74
C GLY A 781 8.80 -35.35 -1.03
N THR A 782 7.57 -35.22 -0.56
CA THR A 782 6.83 -36.29 0.10
C THR A 782 6.18 -37.18 -0.95
N ARG A 783 6.66 -38.42 -1.10
CA ARG A 783 6.09 -39.40 -2.04
C ARG A 783 5.93 -40.77 -1.36
N PRO A 784 4.84 -41.50 -1.61
CA PRO A 784 4.69 -42.85 -1.11
C PRO A 784 5.59 -43.83 -1.87
N VAL A 785 6.26 -44.72 -1.13
CA VAL A 785 7.03 -45.85 -1.64
C VAL A 785 6.19 -47.11 -1.46
N ASN A 786 6.01 -47.87 -2.54
CA ASN A 786 5.23 -49.11 -2.56
C ASN A 786 6.17 -50.27 -2.89
N VAL A 787 6.31 -51.24 -1.98
CA VAL A 787 6.97 -52.52 -2.26
C VAL A 787 5.89 -53.56 -2.51
N ARG A 788 6.01 -54.28 -3.63
CA ARG A 788 5.06 -55.31 -4.05
C ARG A 788 5.79 -56.64 -4.20
N ILE A 789 5.34 -57.64 -3.46
CA ILE A 789 5.88 -59.00 -3.46
C ILE A 789 4.97 -59.86 -4.33
N TYR A 790 5.54 -60.56 -5.30
CA TYR A 790 4.80 -61.44 -6.22
C TYR A 790 5.30 -62.89 -6.07
N ASP A 791 4.40 -63.86 -6.29
CA ASP A 791 4.81 -65.26 -6.46
C ASP A 791 5.44 -65.49 -7.84
N LEU A 792 6.04 -66.67 -8.06
CA LEU A 792 6.67 -67.03 -9.34
C LEU A 792 5.69 -67.08 -10.53
N GLY A 793 4.38 -67.09 -10.27
CA GLY A 793 3.32 -66.99 -11.28
C GLY A 793 2.95 -65.55 -11.62
N GLY A 794 3.58 -64.55 -11.00
CA GLY A 794 3.29 -63.12 -11.18
C GLY A 794 2.06 -62.63 -10.43
N ARG A 795 1.49 -63.42 -9.50
CA ARG A 795 0.37 -62.98 -8.67
C ARG A 795 0.89 -62.19 -7.47
N LEU A 796 0.28 -61.03 -7.20
CA LEU A 796 0.60 -60.20 -6.05
C LEU A 796 0.27 -60.97 -4.77
N VAL A 797 1.27 -61.12 -3.91
CA VAL A 797 1.18 -61.79 -2.60
C VAL A 797 1.01 -60.76 -1.49
N ARG A 798 1.78 -59.66 -1.57
CA ARG A 798 1.79 -58.64 -0.53
C ARG A 798 2.14 -57.26 -1.07
N ARG A 799 1.57 -56.23 -0.44
CA ARG A 799 1.93 -54.83 -0.63
C ARG A 799 2.38 -54.23 0.71
N LEU A 800 3.51 -53.53 0.68
CA LEU A 800 4.02 -52.74 1.80
C LEU A 800 4.10 -51.29 1.34
N ASP A 801 3.43 -50.40 2.06
CA ASP A 801 3.41 -48.97 1.76
C ASP A 801 4.18 -48.22 2.85
N ALA A 802 5.08 -47.34 2.44
CA ALA A 802 5.86 -46.48 3.32
C ALA A 802 5.85 -45.05 2.81
N GLN A 803 5.71 -44.09 3.72
CA GLN A 803 5.75 -42.68 3.36
C GLN A 803 6.58 -41.91 4.39
N LYS A 804 7.55 -41.15 3.91
CA LYS A 804 8.40 -40.25 4.69
C LYS A 804 8.15 -38.80 4.27
N SER A 805 8.52 -37.85 5.12
CA SER A 805 8.49 -36.41 4.82
C SER A 805 9.32 -36.07 3.57
N LEU A 806 10.49 -36.70 3.43
CA LEU A 806 11.32 -36.73 2.23
C LEU A 806 11.42 -38.18 1.73
N VAL A 807 11.14 -38.41 0.45
CA VAL A 807 11.15 -39.75 -0.15
C VAL A 807 12.56 -40.36 -0.21
N ALA A 808 13.62 -39.56 -0.31
CA ALA A 808 15.00 -40.03 -0.29
C ALA A 808 15.40 -40.54 1.10
N GLY A 809 16.30 -41.52 1.16
CA GLY A 809 16.83 -42.09 2.40
C GLY A 809 16.77 -43.61 2.44
N LYS A 810 17.19 -44.17 3.58
CA LYS A 810 17.18 -45.62 3.86
C LYS A 810 15.81 -46.11 4.31
N TYR A 811 15.31 -47.18 3.71
CA TYR A 811 14.07 -47.87 4.09
C TYR A 811 14.41 -49.21 4.72
N VAL A 812 13.65 -49.57 5.76
CA VAL A 812 13.66 -50.89 6.39
C VAL A 812 12.19 -51.25 6.59
N LEU A 813 11.72 -52.27 5.88
CA LEU A 813 10.34 -52.73 5.91
C LEU A 813 10.29 -54.17 6.41
N ASP A 814 9.65 -54.37 7.56
CA ASP A 814 9.44 -55.69 8.11
C ASP A 814 8.11 -56.27 7.59
N SER A 815 8.13 -57.54 7.19
CA SER A 815 6.95 -58.28 6.77
C SER A 815 6.99 -59.69 7.32
N VAL A 816 5.92 -60.11 7.99
CA VAL A 816 5.59 -61.54 8.14
C VAL A 816 5.18 -62.10 6.77
N ALA A 817 5.51 -63.37 6.48
CA ALA A 817 5.21 -64.00 5.19
C ALA A 817 3.76 -64.49 5.08
N ASP A 818 2.83 -63.55 5.29
CA ASP A 818 1.40 -63.71 5.09
C ASP A 818 0.93 -62.95 3.84
N ASP A 819 -0.14 -63.42 3.21
CA ASP A 819 -0.82 -62.73 2.11
C ASP A 819 -1.60 -61.48 2.60
N GLU A 820 -2.26 -60.76 1.68
CA GLU A 820 -3.11 -59.60 2.03
C GLU A 820 -4.30 -59.96 2.95
N GLN A 821 -4.68 -61.23 3.07
CA GLN A 821 -5.75 -61.72 3.94
C GLN A 821 -5.23 -62.20 5.30
N GLY A 822 -3.92 -62.10 5.56
CA GLY A 822 -3.29 -62.55 6.80
C GLY A 822 -3.16 -64.06 6.90
N GLN A 823 -3.16 -64.78 5.78
CA GLN A 823 -2.88 -66.22 5.74
C GLN A 823 -1.43 -66.47 5.33
N LEU A 824 -0.78 -67.43 6.01
CA LEU A 824 0.55 -67.90 5.67
C LEU A 824 0.64 -68.28 4.20
N VAL A 825 1.62 -67.70 3.50
CA VAL A 825 1.83 -67.96 2.08
C VAL A 825 2.36 -69.40 1.93
N PRO A 826 1.68 -70.30 1.19
CA PRO A 826 2.13 -71.68 1.09
C PRO A 826 3.49 -71.77 0.38
N PRO A 827 4.42 -72.63 0.84
CA PRO A 827 5.68 -72.86 0.15
C PRO A 827 5.39 -73.40 -1.26
N ARG A 828 5.96 -72.79 -2.30
CA ARG A 828 5.86 -73.27 -3.68
C ARG A 828 7.23 -73.39 -4.32
#